data_AF-A0A0P6XR71-F1
#
_entry.id   AF-A0A0P6XR71-F1
#
_cell.length_a   1.000
_cell.length_b   1.000
_cell.length_c   1.000
_cell.angle_alpha   90.00
_cell.angle_beta   90.00
_cell.angle_gamma   90.00
#
_symmetry.space_group_name_H-M   'P 1'
#
loop_
_entity.id
_entity.type
_entity.pdbx_description
1 polymer ?
#
loop_
_entity_poly.entity_id
_entity_poly.type
_entity_poly.pdbx_seq_one_letter_code
_entity_poly.pdbx_strand_id
1 'polypeptide(L)'
;MNDRSFLHSIKKVSDWLPNWSSWLHPPRNGTPAIPADLQVEKSGVCFIDGQDELDYLWYRLREIEGGREYAGFRVVRLLQLSFLPLEARSDPGLLQKMRTVLRGLYGSQVSFLYLAAGIFNHQQAPVGIIQCYGVSAFAETLDEACARSKRSLAALKAAMSGTYRQIRLDPLNVRLAEWIFLSFNDMKHVLVTVGHTDPRENARGGGSGLLHNPLTDAGPTAQQYTLQQNEILFRGMSDLKEEFLFLVLTSPVQLADITEMLTGLAENTSTWAAWQSGVRGVSFGVSLPALLSGLMAQSATQGYSTSQGEAHSEGQAHTDSQAHTEGQAHTQGFAETQGWSHVETDAESHSFGIAHSQGQSHTEGRAVTEGTAVTESSGHVSSRGSGSSHVDSFNWGLRGGIQPAGVGIGGNVGWGSADGVSSMVSESDMQGHSETESHAETESQADTVSQGTVVSEVLTITHAESNGVFGSHTRSQSDTVSQADTAGQADTKSSADSQMQSQTAGQALGRGVSAGLTVGIAPSLSASNSYQWQFDPAILVTQILRQQQNLLNLASKEGAYYTDVYAMARTEQGKQALMGLIPESFHGTEDVITGVQTRDLTLEESDYISLHARAFTPSTRVETIPEVLSGYMDSTLLTMLQLAAYTAPGMFEQGTALTVQESTPDFAFRPGMAGDVIIGWQWSSETGQLTHTPLRLSFDRHFHTAFCGDTGFGKSVAAERLAYETTRQWHFRSVVLDFGQGWRRALNWSGLDGRVDIRQLYPGAPRPLRWNILKVPRRLYPGRYRTLVSELFANAGRMGPRQLGFLRRALTQVYTNLGILTTDPEVINHQTWGHLQDSVEVAVIQEWRDHNRISGSVSVGHSISDLHPGELQNLAVWRSQRADVRMWVERLKNFYAMLPKGDQASRASLEGVLLRVEQFAEGQMAWQYGAGAESVPVEDLGLLGPAEDPWGLLIVEGGAEMDEYPKAALLALLSSVLYFDSVVRRRESLAGAKFPPMQIFFEEANKVLTGVSGAAADQNVSAGSAEQVSEVFQTFWRDGRKYQIFLHLIAQTVSALPAGILSSCNNGFFFQTKFPHDRDLIMAHIGRSEKGVVNTEYKRYLARIPKRMSIAKLGYSEDVAELEPMLVSPLMVPGSEPSDQEILARLGPY
;
A
#
# COMPACT_ATOMS: atom_id res chain seq x y z
N MET A 1 -58.85 -63.62 27.56
CA MET A 1 -57.94 -64.51 26.82
C MET A 1 -56.61 -63.78 26.69
N ASN A 2 -55.47 -64.47 26.75
CA ASN A 2 -54.16 -63.83 26.95
C ASN A 2 -53.46 -63.43 25.64
N ASP A 3 -52.95 -62.21 25.59
CA ASP A 3 -52.02 -61.71 24.57
C ASP A 3 -50.65 -62.41 24.68
N ARG A 4 -50.50 -63.56 24.02
CA ARG A 4 -49.23 -64.31 24.02
C ARG A 4 -48.77 -64.91 22.69
N SER A 5 -49.39 -64.58 21.55
CA SER A 5 -49.07 -65.22 20.25
C SER A 5 -48.54 -64.31 19.13
N PHE A 6 -48.28 -63.02 19.35
CA PHE A 6 -47.75 -62.14 18.28
C PHE A 6 -46.20 -61.95 18.33
N LEU A 7 -45.53 -62.36 19.40
CA LEU A 7 -44.07 -62.19 19.60
C LEU A 7 -43.24 -63.41 19.16
N HIS A 8 -43.62 -64.13 18.10
CA HIS A 8 -42.98 -65.40 17.72
C HIS A 8 -42.66 -65.61 16.22
N SER A 9 -42.69 -64.55 15.39
CA SER A 9 -42.41 -64.67 13.95
C SER A 9 -41.37 -63.72 13.36
N ILE A 10 -40.68 -62.90 14.17
CA ILE A 10 -39.46 -62.19 13.72
C ILE A 10 -38.24 -63.06 14.05
N LYS A 11 -37.82 -63.89 13.09
CA LYS A 11 -36.50 -64.53 13.11
C LYS A 11 -35.44 -63.43 13.11
N LYS A 12 -34.44 -63.55 13.98
CA LYS A 12 -33.35 -62.55 14.01
C LYS A 12 -32.45 -62.74 12.80
N VAL A 13 -31.89 -61.65 12.28
CA VAL A 13 -30.93 -61.68 11.17
C VAL A 13 -29.70 -62.55 11.49
N SER A 14 -29.36 -62.70 12.78
CA SER A 14 -28.35 -63.64 13.30
C SER A 14 -28.57 -65.09 12.87
N ASP A 15 -29.81 -65.48 12.59
CA ASP A 15 -30.18 -66.88 12.34
C ASP A 15 -29.97 -67.26 10.85
N TRP A 16 -29.77 -66.28 9.97
CA TRP A 16 -29.45 -66.48 8.55
C TRP A 16 -27.95 -66.43 8.24
N LEU A 17 -27.17 -65.75 9.08
CA LEU A 17 -25.72 -65.59 8.91
C LEU A 17 -25.02 -65.85 10.25
N PRO A 18 -24.72 -67.12 10.57
CA PRO A 18 -23.86 -67.46 11.70
C PRO A 18 -22.53 -66.72 11.53
N ASN A 19 -22.08 -66.03 12.58
CA ASN A 19 -20.90 -65.16 12.63
C ASN A 19 -21.08 -63.70 12.14
N TRP A 20 -22.26 -63.26 11.71
CA TRP A 20 -22.49 -61.83 11.41
C TRP A 20 -22.29 -60.93 12.65
N SER A 21 -22.80 -61.37 13.81
CA SER A 21 -22.68 -60.63 15.07
C SER A 21 -21.25 -60.55 15.61
N SER A 22 -20.37 -61.49 15.26
CA SER A 22 -18.94 -61.44 15.60
C SER A 22 -18.11 -60.59 14.63
N TRP A 23 -18.71 -60.13 13.52
CA TRP A 23 -18.06 -59.22 12.56
C TRP A 23 -18.45 -57.76 12.86
N LEU A 24 -19.72 -57.50 13.21
CA LEU A 24 -20.17 -56.20 13.73
C LEU A 24 -19.74 -55.91 15.18
N HIS A 25 -19.36 -56.94 15.93
CA HIS A 25 -18.71 -56.81 17.22
C HIS A 25 -17.33 -57.47 17.16
N PRO A 26 -16.31 -56.78 16.61
CA PRO A 26 -14.96 -57.08 17.06
C PRO A 26 -14.97 -56.99 18.59
N PRO A 27 -14.29 -57.91 19.31
CA PRO A 27 -14.21 -57.79 20.75
C PRO A 27 -13.61 -56.42 21.07
N ARG A 28 -14.35 -55.60 21.83
CA ARG A 28 -13.75 -54.50 22.59
C ARG A 28 -12.81 -55.14 23.60
N ASN A 29 -11.61 -55.48 23.14
CA ASN A 29 -10.44 -55.58 24.00
C ASN A 29 -10.42 -54.30 24.84
N GLY A 30 -10.05 -54.44 26.12
CA GLY A 30 -10.25 -53.38 27.12
C GLY A 30 -9.60 -52.06 26.74
N THR A 31 -9.96 -51.00 27.47
CA THR A 31 -9.39 -49.63 27.40
C THR A 31 -7.97 -49.64 26.82
N PRO A 32 -7.75 -49.05 25.63
CA PRO A 32 -6.52 -49.23 24.87
C PRO A 32 -5.32 -48.80 25.71
N ALA A 33 -4.42 -49.76 25.95
CA ALA A 33 -3.33 -49.63 26.89
C ALA A 33 -2.49 -48.39 26.59
N ILE A 34 -2.28 -47.57 27.62
CA ILE A 34 -1.39 -46.41 27.54
C ILE A 34 0.05 -46.96 27.48
N PRO A 35 0.80 -46.75 26.39
CA PRO A 35 2.16 -47.25 26.28
C PRO A 35 3.08 -46.42 27.18
N ALA A 36 4.08 -47.08 27.77
CA ALA A 36 5.24 -46.39 28.35
C ALA A 36 6.25 -46.11 27.23
N ASP A 37 5.86 -45.27 26.27
CA ASP A 37 6.58 -44.97 25.04
C ASP A 37 7.64 -43.87 25.21
N LEU A 38 7.38 -42.88 26.06
CA LEU A 38 8.17 -41.66 26.18
C LEU A 38 8.79 -41.49 27.58
N GLN A 39 10.11 -41.27 27.63
CA GLN A 39 10.82 -40.87 28.83
C GLN A 39 11.62 -39.58 28.60
N VAL A 40 11.27 -38.52 29.32
CA VAL A 40 12.03 -37.26 29.35
C VAL A 40 13.10 -37.34 30.44
N GLU A 41 14.38 -37.46 30.06
CA GLU A 41 15.49 -37.54 31.03
C GLU A 41 15.91 -36.14 31.55
N LYS A 42 15.95 -35.15 30.66
CA LYS A 42 16.32 -33.74 30.95
C LYS A 42 15.68 -32.81 29.94
N SER A 43 15.48 -31.55 30.31
CA SER A 43 15.10 -30.47 29.40
C SER A 43 15.75 -29.15 29.80
N GLY A 44 15.71 -28.16 28.91
CA GLY A 44 16.20 -26.81 29.17
C GLY A 44 15.85 -25.79 28.10
N VAL A 45 16.08 -24.52 28.44
CA VAL A 45 15.87 -23.35 27.59
C VAL A 45 17.23 -22.73 27.28
N CYS A 46 17.47 -22.31 26.03
CA CYS A 46 18.71 -21.67 25.59
C CYS A 46 18.40 -20.33 24.92
N PHE A 47 19.02 -19.26 25.43
CA PHE A 47 18.91 -17.88 24.95
C PHE A 47 20.18 -17.46 24.20
N ILE A 48 20.08 -16.42 23.37
CA ILE A 48 21.23 -15.86 22.65
C ILE A 48 22.05 -15.00 23.61
N ASP A 49 23.37 -15.22 23.67
CA ASP A 49 24.27 -14.50 24.59
C ASP A 49 24.17 -12.97 24.42
N GLY A 50 23.75 -12.29 25.50
CA GLY A 50 23.61 -10.83 25.54
C GLY A 50 22.36 -10.26 24.86
N GLN A 51 21.38 -11.08 24.47
CA GLN A 51 20.12 -10.67 23.85
C GLN A 51 18.91 -11.22 24.62
N ASP A 52 17.80 -10.48 24.63
CA ASP A 52 16.51 -10.93 25.20
C ASP A 52 15.75 -11.77 24.15
N GLU A 53 16.39 -12.83 23.65
CA GLU A 53 15.92 -13.65 22.53
C GLU A 53 16.19 -15.14 22.76
N LEU A 54 15.16 -15.97 22.58
CA LEU A 54 15.22 -17.43 22.61
C LEU A 54 15.96 -17.99 21.38
N ASP A 55 17.02 -18.77 21.59
CA ASP A 55 17.63 -19.56 20.51
C ASP A 55 16.84 -20.87 20.32
N TYR A 56 16.64 -21.66 21.38
CA TYR A 56 15.88 -22.93 21.33
C TYR A 56 15.47 -23.50 22.69
N LEU A 57 14.46 -24.37 22.67
CA LEU A 57 14.17 -25.34 23.73
C LEU A 57 14.82 -26.68 23.38
N TRP A 58 15.31 -27.43 24.37
CA TRP A 58 15.84 -28.78 24.15
C TRP A 58 15.34 -29.79 25.19
N TYR A 59 15.19 -31.03 24.74
CA TYR A 59 14.72 -32.17 25.52
C TYR A 59 15.59 -33.38 25.20
N ARG A 60 16.06 -34.09 26.23
CA ARG A 60 16.76 -35.36 26.09
C ARG A 60 15.75 -36.47 26.37
N LEU A 61 15.45 -37.26 25.34
CA LEU A 61 14.30 -38.15 25.27
C LEU A 61 14.73 -39.59 24.98
N ARG A 62 13.91 -40.53 25.43
CA ARG A 62 13.82 -41.87 24.85
C ARG A 62 12.39 -42.10 24.39
N GLU A 63 12.23 -42.48 23.13
CA GLU A 63 10.96 -42.72 22.46
C GLU A 63 10.94 -44.20 22.01
N ILE A 64 9.88 -44.95 22.32
CA ILE A 64 9.72 -46.36 21.93
C ILE A 64 8.55 -46.48 20.96
N GLU A 65 8.86 -46.73 19.69
CA GLU A 65 7.86 -46.84 18.62
C GLU A 65 8.10 -48.12 17.81
N GLY A 66 7.02 -48.86 17.50
CA GLY A 66 7.11 -50.09 16.69
C GLY A 66 8.03 -51.18 17.26
N GLY A 67 8.29 -51.15 18.58
CA GLY A 67 9.23 -52.05 19.25
C GLY A 67 10.72 -51.66 19.11
N ARG A 68 11.03 -50.44 18.65
CA ARG A 68 12.39 -49.87 18.61
C ARG A 68 12.52 -48.71 19.59
N GLU A 69 13.65 -48.64 20.29
CA GLU A 69 14.02 -47.54 21.18
C GLU A 69 14.87 -46.51 20.44
N TYR A 70 14.45 -45.24 20.46
CA TYR A 70 15.14 -44.09 19.90
C TYR A 70 15.56 -43.16 21.05
N ALA A 71 16.86 -43.10 21.34
CA ALA A 71 17.41 -42.25 22.40
C ALA A 71 18.19 -41.07 21.79
N GLY A 72 17.90 -39.84 22.23
CA GLY A 72 18.52 -38.66 21.64
C GLY A 72 18.07 -37.32 22.22
N PHE A 73 18.24 -36.27 21.43
CA PHE A 73 17.88 -34.90 21.74
C PHE A 73 16.86 -34.37 20.72
N ARG A 74 15.75 -33.82 21.22
CA ARG A 74 14.76 -33.06 20.47
C ARG A 74 14.99 -31.57 20.72
N VAL A 75 15.16 -30.79 19.66
CA VAL A 75 15.36 -29.34 19.71
C VAL A 75 14.20 -28.64 19.01
N VAL A 76 13.56 -27.72 19.73
CA VAL A 76 12.39 -26.97 19.28
C VAL A 76 12.74 -25.49 19.16
N ARG A 77 12.36 -24.88 18.04
CA ARG A 77 12.57 -23.45 17.76
C ARG A 77 11.25 -22.79 17.42
N LEU A 78 10.99 -21.63 18.02
CA LEU A 78 9.74 -20.88 17.92
C LEU A 78 10.01 -19.45 17.47
N LEU A 79 9.21 -18.94 16.54
CA LEU A 79 9.11 -17.53 16.17
C LEU A 79 7.68 -17.06 16.39
N GLN A 80 7.49 -15.95 17.09
CA GLN A 80 6.18 -15.32 17.24
C GLN A 80 5.83 -14.47 16.02
N LEU A 81 4.55 -14.46 15.66
CA LEU A 81 3.98 -13.48 14.74
C LEU A 81 3.93 -12.11 15.42
N SER A 82 4.57 -11.11 14.81
CA SER A 82 4.62 -9.74 15.33
C SER A 82 3.96 -8.70 14.40
N PHE A 83 3.87 -8.99 13.10
CA PHE A 83 3.14 -8.15 12.15
C PHE A 83 2.62 -8.97 10.97
N LEU A 84 1.37 -8.70 10.60
CA LEU A 84 0.68 -9.24 9.43
C LEU A 84 -0.18 -8.12 8.82
N PRO A 85 -0.02 -7.75 7.54
CA PRO A 85 -0.75 -6.59 7.00
C PRO A 85 -2.27 -6.77 7.01
N LEU A 86 -3.02 -5.68 7.25
CA LEU A 86 -4.49 -5.65 7.26
C LEU A 86 -5.13 -6.30 6.03
N GLU A 87 -4.49 -6.17 4.86
CA GLU A 87 -4.92 -6.73 3.59
C GLU A 87 -5.05 -8.26 3.62
N ALA A 88 -4.36 -8.95 4.54
CA ALA A 88 -4.51 -10.39 4.77
C ALA A 88 -5.88 -10.77 5.36
N ARG A 89 -6.61 -9.84 6.01
CA ARG A 89 -7.99 -10.10 6.48
C ARG A 89 -8.98 -10.16 5.31
N SER A 90 -8.77 -9.35 4.28
CA SER A 90 -9.60 -9.31 3.07
C SER A 90 -9.20 -10.31 1.99
N ASP A 91 -8.14 -11.10 2.20
CA ASP A 91 -7.62 -12.06 1.24
C ASP A 91 -8.43 -13.37 1.26
N PRO A 92 -9.23 -13.69 0.21
CA PRO A 92 -9.98 -14.94 0.16
C PRO A 92 -9.08 -16.18 0.05
N GLY A 93 -7.80 -16.00 -0.31
CA GLY A 93 -6.82 -17.08 -0.47
C GLY A 93 -5.95 -17.37 0.75
N LEU A 94 -6.25 -16.87 1.95
CA LEU A 94 -5.38 -17.02 3.12
C LEU A 94 -5.05 -18.49 3.45
N LEU A 95 -6.03 -19.39 3.37
CA LEU A 95 -5.83 -20.83 3.60
C LEU A 95 -4.98 -21.47 2.50
N GLN A 96 -5.18 -21.06 1.23
CA GLN A 96 -4.32 -21.50 0.12
C GLN A 96 -2.87 -21.03 0.28
N LYS A 97 -2.65 -19.83 0.84
CA LYS A 97 -1.30 -19.37 1.20
C LYS A 97 -0.65 -20.31 2.23
N MET A 98 -1.35 -20.65 3.32
CA MET A 98 -0.79 -21.57 4.32
C MET A 98 -0.58 -22.98 3.73
N ARG A 99 -1.48 -23.47 2.87
CA ARG A 99 -1.30 -24.71 2.09
C ARG A 99 -0.01 -24.68 1.24
N THR A 100 0.31 -23.54 0.62
CA THR A 100 1.57 -23.35 -0.14
C THR A 100 2.80 -23.41 0.78
N VAL A 101 2.75 -22.77 1.95
CA VAL A 101 3.82 -22.86 2.97
C VAL A 101 4.03 -24.31 3.40
N LEU A 102 2.96 -25.02 3.79
CA LEU A 102 2.99 -26.40 4.23
C LEU A 102 3.54 -27.35 3.14
N ARG A 103 3.18 -27.15 1.87
CA ARG A 103 3.75 -27.91 0.75
C ARG A 103 5.27 -27.74 0.62
N GLY A 104 5.79 -26.52 0.85
CA GLY A 104 7.23 -26.25 0.88
C GLY A 104 7.95 -26.92 2.05
N LEU A 105 7.30 -26.99 3.23
CA LEU A 105 7.81 -27.68 4.42
C LEU A 105 7.80 -29.20 4.25
N TYR A 106 6.78 -29.74 3.59
CA TYR A 106 6.67 -31.17 3.26
C TYR A 106 7.79 -31.60 2.30
N GLY A 107 8.01 -30.84 1.23
CA GLY A 107 9.10 -31.09 0.27
C GLY A 107 10.50 -30.99 0.89
N SER A 108 10.66 -30.25 1.98
CA SER A 108 11.91 -30.16 2.76
C SER A 108 11.97 -31.08 3.99
N GLN A 109 10.95 -31.95 4.18
CA GLN A 109 10.84 -32.90 5.29
C GLN A 109 10.99 -32.24 6.67
N VAL A 110 10.41 -31.04 6.82
CA VAL A 110 10.41 -30.27 8.06
C VAL A 110 9.23 -30.68 8.93
N SER A 111 9.52 -31.16 10.15
CA SER A 111 8.53 -31.31 11.23
C SER A 111 8.11 -29.93 11.72
N PHE A 112 7.02 -29.42 11.14
CA PHE A 112 6.44 -28.13 11.47
C PHE A 112 5.60 -28.23 12.75
N LEU A 113 5.54 -27.15 13.52
CA LEU A 113 4.63 -27.01 14.65
C LEU A 113 4.09 -25.59 14.74
N TYR A 114 2.88 -25.48 15.25
CA TYR A 114 2.18 -24.22 15.49
C TYR A 114 1.69 -24.22 16.94
N LEU A 115 1.86 -23.10 17.63
CA LEU A 115 1.47 -22.94 19.02
C LEU A 115 0.77 -21.58 19.19
N ALA A 116 -0.53 -21.59 19.45
CA ALA A 116 -1.24 -20.42 19.96
C ALA A 116 -1.31 -20.49 21.49
N ALA A 117 -1.12 -19.36 22.17
CA ALA A 117 -1.16 -19.31 23.63
C ALA A 117 -1.86 -18.05 24.15
N GLY A 118 -2.82 -18.22 25.06
CA GLY A 118 -3.54 -17.13 25.72
C GLY A 118 -2.95 -16.77 27.08
N ILE A 119 -2.48 -15.53 27.23
CA ILE A 119 -1.79 -15.01 28.42
C ILE A 119 -2.59 -13.84 29.00
N PHE A 120 -3.46 -14.15 29.97
CA PHE A 120 -4.45 -13.21 30.50
C PHE A 120 -4.39 -13.02 32.02
N ASN A 121 -3.91 -14.00 32.78
CA ASN A 121 -4.05 -14.04 34.24
C ASN A 121 -2.73 -14.47 34.91
N HIS A 122 -1.81 -13.50 35.04
CA HIS A 122 -0.54 -13.67 35.75
C HIS A 122 -0.20 -12.48 36.64
N GLN A 123 0.87 -12.61 37.43
CA GLN A 123 1.40 -11.56 38.32
C GLN A 123 2.00 -10.35 37.59
N GLN A 124 1.80 -10.24 36.27
CA GLN A 124 2.38 -9.25 35.36
C GLN A 124 1.32 -8.81 34.36
N ALA A 125 1.56 -7.72 33.62
CA ALA A 125 0.61 -7.21 32.63
C ALA A 125 0.26 -8.28 31.57
N PRO A 126 -1.04 -8.50 31.26
CA PRO A 126 -1.47 -9.49 30.29
C PRO A 126 -0.93 -9.16 28.90
N VAL A 127 -0.66 -10.21 28.11
CA VAL A 127 -0.13 -10.09 26.74
C VAL A 127 -1.23 -10.32 25.71
N GLY A 128 -2.28 -11.08 26.07
CA GLY A 128 -3.28 -11.54 25.12
C GLY A 128 -2.85 -12.84 24.45
N ILE A 129 -3.22 -13.03 23.17
CA ILE A 129 -2.92 -14.26 22.43
C ILE A 129 -1.67 -14.07 21.58
N ILE A 130 -0.69 -14.95 21.78
CA ILE A 130 0.50 -15.06 20.93
C ILE A 130 0.33 -16.24 19.97
N GLN A 131 0.81 -16.07 18.73
CA GLN A 131 0.83 -17.11 17.70
C GLN A 131 2.29 -17.40 17.34
N CYS A 132 2.72 -18.64 17.56
CA CYS A 132 4.10 -19.07 17.37
C CYS A 132 4.19 -20.12 16.27
N TYR A 133 5.09 -19.89 15.34
CA TYR A 133 5.44 -20.78 14.23
C TYR A 133 6.81 -21.39 14.51
N GLY A 134 6.92 -22.72 14.45
CA GLY A 134 8.13 -23.39 14.85
C GLY A 134 8.45 -24.66 14.10
N VAL A 135 9.59 -25.24 14.49
CA VAL A 135 10.08 -26.51 13.98
C VAL A 135 10.62 -27.36 15.11
N SER A 136 10.47 -28.68 14.97
CA SER A 136 11.12 -29.68 15.83
C SER A 136 12.19 -30.44 15.02
N ALA A 137 13.27 -30.83 15.67
CA ALA A 137 14.27 -31.73 15.10
C ALA A 137 14.79 -32.70 16.16
N PHE A 138 14.82 -33.99 15.83
CA PHE A 138 15.42 -35.04 16.65
C PHE A 138 16.74 -35.53 16.01
N ALA A 139 17.74 -35.79 16.85
CA ALA A 139 19.00 -36.46 16.50
C ALA A 139 19.64 -37.11 17.74
N GLU A 140 20.62 -38.00 17.57
CA GLU A 140 21.32 -38.65 18.69
C GLU A 140 22.13 -37.66 19.54
N THR A 141 22.60 -36.56 18.95
CA THR A 141 23.40 -35.53 19.61
C THR A 141 22.71 -34.16 19.59
N LEU A 142 22.94 -33.36 20.64
CA LEU A 142 22.38 -32.02 20.77
C LEU A 142 22.86 -31.09 19.64
N ASP A 143 24.15 -31.14 19.29
CA ASP A 143 24.73 -30.28 18.25
C ASP A 143 24.12 -30.56 16.86
N GLU A 144 23.86 -31.82 16.54
CA GLU A 144 23.20 -32.20 15.29
C GLU A 144 21.72 -31.78 15.28
N ALA A 145 20.99 -31.97 16.38
CA ALA A 145 19.62 -31.50 16.53
C ALA A 145 19.53 -29.97 16.42
N CYS A 146 20.50 -29.23 16.97
CA CYS A 146 20.66 -27.79 16.81
C CYS A 146 20.95 -27.40 15.35
N ALA A 147 21.86 -28.11 14.66
CA ALA A 147 22.19 -27.84 13.26
C ALA A 147 21.04 -28.20 12.29
N ARG A 148 20.22 -29.21 12.62
CA ARG A 148 19.03 -29.59 11.86
C ARG A 148 17.89 -28.59 12.09
N SER A 149 17.57 -28.28 13.34
CA SER A 149 16.52 -27.30 13.68
C SER A 149 16.82 -25.89 13.13
N LYS A 150 18.08 -25.42 13.13
CA LYS A 150 18.44 -24.13 12.49
C LYS A 150 18.14 -24.12 10.99
N ARG A 151 18.41 -25.22 10.26
CA ARG A 151 18.07 -25.36 8.84
C ARG A 151 16.57 -25.41 8.60
N SER A 152 15.84 -26.19 9.39
CA SER A 152 14.37 -26.26 9.33
C SER A 152 13.71 -24.90 9.61
N LEU A 153 14.23 -24.14 10.58
CA LEU A 153 13.68 -22.81 10.92
C LEU A 153 13.92 -21.80 9.79
N ALA A 154 15.07 -21.86 9.11
CA ALA A 154 15.34 -21.05 7.94
C ALA A 154 14.37 -21.37 6.77
N ALA A 155 14.05 -22.65 6.56
CA ALA A 155 13.05 -23.06 5.58
C ALA A 155 11.64 -22.54 5.93
N LEU A 156 11.23 -22.62 7.20
CA LEU A 156 9.97 -22.05 7.68
C LEU A 156 9.90 -20.54 7.48
N LYS A 157 10.94 -19.80 7.89
CA LYS A 157 10.99 -18.34 7.72
C LYS A 157 10.95 -17.93 6.24
N ALA A 158 11.67 -18.65 5.38
CA ALA A 158 11.66 -18.42 3.93
C ALA A 158 10.28 -18.71 3.29
N ALA A 159 9.64 -19.83 3.65
CA ALA A 159 8.32 -20.18 3.13
C ALA A 159 7.23 -19.18 3.57
N MET A 160 7.25 -18.78 4.84
CA MET A 160 6.33 -17.78 5.38
C MET A 160 6.53 -16.42 4.71
N SER A 161 7.75 -15.88 4.67
CA SER A 161 8.03 -14.57 4.04
C SER A 161 7.85 -14.57 2.52
N GLY A 162 8.04 -15.70 1.84
CA GLY A 162 7.78 -15.83 0.40
C GLY A 162 6.29 -15.87 0.04
N THR A 163 5.41 -16.20 0.99
CA THR A 163 3.96 -16.37 0.74
C THR A 163 3.11 -15.24 1.34
N TYR A 164 3.53 -14.73 2.51
CA TYR A 164 2.89 -13.61 3.19
C TYR A 164 3.75 -12.35 3.08
N ARG A 165 3.34 -11.46 2.17
CA ARG A 165 4.01 -10.17 1.92
C ARG A 165 4.18 -9.37 3.21
N GLN A 166 5.41 -8.92 3.48
CA GLN A 166 5.79 -8.11 4.65
C GLN A 166 5.48 -8.72 6.03
N ILE A 167 5.19 -10.03 6.14
CA ILE A 167 5.02 -10.72 7.43
C ILE A 167 6.27 -10.60 8.30
N ARG A 168 6.10 -10.44 9.61
CA ARG A 168 7.22 -10.46 10.57
C ARG A 168 7.08 -11.61 11.57
N LEU A 169 8.17 -12.37 11.65
CA LEU A 169 8.38 -13.51 12.53
C LEU A 169 9.66 -13.27 13.32
N ASP A 170 9.49 -12.94 14.59
CA ASP A 170 10.55 -12.55 15.52
C ASP A 170 10.76 -13.64 16.59
N PRO A 171 11.95 -13.74 17.21
CA PRO A 171 12.17 -14.64 18.34
C PRO A 171 11.24 -14.30 19.53
N LEU A 172 10.99 -15.30 20.37
CA LEU A 172 10.39 -15.09 21.68
C LEU A 172 11.41 -14.43 22.62
N ASN A 173 10.96 -13.46 23.42
CA ASN A 173 11.78 -12.92 24.50
C ASN A 173 11.83 -13.88 25.71
N VAL A 174 12.72 -13.63 26.67
CA VAL A 174 12.93 -14.48 27.85
C VAL A 174 11.61 -14.69 28.60
N ARG A 175 10.85 -13.61 28.83
CA ARG A 175 9.56 -13.63 29.53
C ARG A 175 8.55 -14.59 28.89
N LEU A 176 8.36 -14.51 27.57
CA LEU A 176 7.38 -15.34 26.87
C LEU A 176 7.85 -16.79 26.76
N ALA A 177 9.15 -17.02 26.53
CA ALA A 177 9.73 -18.36 26.47
C ALA A 177 9.61 -19.10 27.81
N GLU A 178 9.93 -18.44 28.93
CA GLU A 178 9.76 -18.99 30.28
C GLU A 178 8.28 -19.25 30.59
N TRP A 179 7.37 -18.33 30.25
CA TRP A 179 5.93 -18.52 30.48
C TRP A 179 5.37 -19.73 29.73
N ILE A 180 5.76 -19.93 28.46
CA ILE A 180 5.36 -21.11 27.66
C ILE A 180 5.89 -22.39 28.32
N PHE A 181 7.19 -22.43 28.63
CA PHE A 181 7.85 -23.59 29.21
C PHE A 181 7.23 -24.01 30.56
N LEU A 182 6.92 -23.04 31.44
CA LEU A 182 6.24 -23.29 32.71
C LEU A 182 4.77 -23.68 32.52
N SER A 183 4.07 -23.09 31.54
CA SER A 183 2.64 -23.39 31.32
C SER A 183 2.40 -24.82 30.85
N PHE A 184 3.30 -25.41 30.06
CA PHE A 184 3.26 -26.86 29.76
C PHE A 184 3.36 -27.74 31.01
N ASN A 185 4.01 -27.26 32.09
CA ASN A 185 4.07 -27.99 33.36
C ASN A 185 2.81 -27.77 34.24
N ASP A 186 2.29 -26.55 34.24
CA ASP A 186 1.26 -26.12 35.20
C ASP A 186 -0.18 -26.31 34.71
N MET A 187 -0.41 -26.33 33.39
CA MET A 187 -1.73 -26.57 32.79
C MET A 187 -2.05 -28.07 32.81
N LYS A 188 -2.94 -28.46 33.73
CA LYS A 188 -3.30 -29.87 33.98
C LYS A 188 -4.55 -30.34 33.22
N HIS A 189 -5.34 -29.41 32.70
CA HIS A 189 -6.60 -29.73 32.02
C HIS A 189 -6.32 -29.88 30.53
N VAL A 190 -6.05 -31.11 30.10
CA VAL A 190 -5.60 -31.45 28.73
C VAL A 190 -6.73 -32.07 27.91
N LEU A 191 -6.73 -31.77 26.62
CA LEU A 191 -7.66 -32.28 25.61
C LEU A 191 -6.87 -32.69 24.36
N VAL A 192 -7.34 -33.74 23.68
CA VAL A 192 -6.91 -34.10 22.32
C VAL A 192 -8.02 -33.73 21.35
N THR A 193 -7.66 -33.14 20.22
CA THR A 193 -8.57 -32.87 19.11
C THR A 193 -8.27 -33.85 17.97
N VAL A 194 -9.30 -34.58 17.52
CA VAL A 194 -9.21 -35.56 16.43
C VAL A 194 -10.25 -35.22 15.38
N GLY A 195 -9.95 -35.51 14.11
CA GLY A 195 -10.88 -35.32 13.00
C GLY A 195 -10.39 -34.27 11.99
N HIS A 196 -11.03 -34.32 10.83
CA HIS A 196 -10.74 -33.49 9.68
C HIS A 196 -11.42 -32.13 9.84
N THR A 197 -10.64 -31.07 9.64
CA THR A 197 -11.18 -29.71 9.55
C THR A 197 -11.98 -29.55 8.26
N ASP A 198 -12.94 -28.64 8.30
CA ASP A 198 -13.61 -28.08 7.13
C ASP A 198 -12.97 -26.70 6.81
N PRO A 199 -12.15 -26.57 5.76
CA PRO A 199 -11.44 -25.33 5.43
C PRO A 199 -12.37 -24.31 4.77
N ARG A 200 -12.86 -23.33 5.54
CA ARG A 200 -13.81 -22.32 5.05
C ARG A 200 -13.07 -21.15 4.39
N GLU A 201 -13.20 -20.99 3.07
CA GLU A 201 -12.66 -19.85 2.33
C GLU A 201 -13.69 -18.73 2.18
N ASN A 202 -13.25 -17.48 2.33
CA ASN A 202 -14.09 -16.31 2.06
C ASN A 202 -14.42 -16.23 0.56
N ALA A 203 -15.66 -15.90 0.21
CA ALA A 203 -16.10 -15.90 -1.18
C ALA A 203 -15.26 -14.97 -2.08
N ARG A 204 -14.78 -15.49 -3.21
CA ARG A 204 -14.00 -14.72 -4.22
C ARG A 204 -14.90 -13.67 -4.87
N GLY A 205 -14.69 -12.39 -4.54
CA GLY A 205 -15.40 -11.26 -5.15
C GLY A 205 -15.82 -10.12 -4.19
N GLY A 206 -15.59 -10.27 -2.88
CA GLY A 206 -16.04 -9.32 -1.84
C GLY A 206 -15.34 -7.96 -1.77
N GLY A 207 -15.35 -7.17 -2.86
CA GLY A 207 -14.75 -5.82 -2.90
C GLY A 207 -15.37 -4.78 -1.94
N SER A 208 -16.51 -5.09 -1.30
CA SER A 208 -17.20 -4.19 -0.35
C SER A 208 -16.55 -4.17 1.05
N GLY A 209 -15.63 -5.09 1.36
CA GLY A 209 -15.00 -5.22 2.68
C GLY A 209 -14.08 -4.06 3.11
N LEU A 210 -13.85 -3.08 2.25
CA LEU A 210 -13.13 -1.83 2.56
C LEU A 210 -14.06 -0.66 2.95
N LEU A 211 -15.37 -0.79 2.72
CA LEU A 211 -16.36 0.27 2.99
C LEU A 211 -17.33 -0.08 4.13
N HIS A 212 -17.61 -1.36 4.37
CA HIS A 212 -18.43 -1.81 5.50
C HIS A 212 -17.60 -2.54 6.57
N ASN A 213 -17.92 -2.28 7.83
CA ASN A 213 -17.40 -3.06 8.95
C ASN A 213 -18.28 -4.32 9.13
N PRO A 214 -17.80 -5.53 8.81
CA PRO A 214 -18.63 -6.74 8.86
C PRO A 214 -19.10 -7.10 10.28
N LEU A 215 -18.53 -6.47 11.32
CA LEU A 215 -18.96 -6.63 12.71
C LEU A 215 -20.25 -5.88 13.06
N THR A 216 -20.72 -4.93 12.24
CA THR A 216 -21.95 -4.16 12.51
C THR A 216 -23.11 -4.50 11.59
N ASP A 217 -22.84 -4.85 10.33
CA ASP A 217 -23.88 -4.87 9.28
C ASP A 217 -24.20 -6.28 8.75
N ALA A 218 -23.43 -7.32 9.13
CA ALA A 218 -23.61 -8.68 8.63
C ALA A 218 -24.57 -9.50 9.50
N GLY A 219 -25.64 -10.03 8.88
CA GLY A 219 -26.55 -10.99 9.52
C GLY A 219 -25.89 -12.34 9.85
N PRO A 220 -26.55 -13.20 10.66
CA PRO A 220 -25.90 -14.36 11.30
C PRO A 220 -25.21 -15.34 10.36
N THR A 221 -25.74 -15.55 9.15
CA THR A 221 -25.18 -16.46 8.14
C THR A 221 -23.98 -15.87 7.38
N ALA A 222 -23.85 -14.54 7.30
CA ALA A 222 -22.71 -13.88 6.65
C ALA A 222 -21.48 -13.78 7.57
N GLN A 223 -21.67 -13.85 8.88
CA GLN A 223 -20.59 -13.84 9.87
C GLN A 223 -19.72 -15.11 9.80
N GLN A 224 -20.31 -16.26 9.45
CA GLN A 224 -19.60 -17.56 9.35
C GLN A 224 -18.60 -17.64 8.18
N TYR A 225 -18.75 -16.81 7.14
CA TYR A 225 -17.88 -16.74 5.96
C TYR A 225 -17.00 -15.48 5.93
N THR A 226 -16.89 -14.76 7.05
CA THR A 226 -16.08 -13.54 7.16
C THR A 226 -15.10 -13.55 8.34
N LEU A 227 -15.35 -14.35 9.37
CA LEU A 227 -14.41 -14.60 10.47
C LEU A 227 -13.48 -15.77 10.13
N GLN A 228 -12.17 -15.58 10.26
CA GLN A 228 -11.19 -16.65 10.11
C GLN A 228 -11.36 -17.68 11.24
N GLN A 229 -11.22 -18.98 10.93
CA GLN A 229 -11.51 -20.06 11.88
C GLN A 229 -10.74 -19.94 13.20
N ASN A 230 -9.44 -19.60 13.14
CA ASN A 230 -8.63 -19.34 14.33
C ASN A 230 -9.12 -18.13 15.18
N GLU A 231 -9.74 -17.11 14.58
CA GLU A 231 -10.28 -15.97 15.34
C GLU A 231 -11.46 -16.35 16.24
N ILE A 232 -12.25 -17.38 15.89
CA ILE A 232 -13.42 -17.82 16.67
C ILE A 232 -12.93 -18.35 18.03
N LEU A 233 -11.99 -19.31 18.00
CA LEU A 233 -11.29 -19.83 19.18
C LEU A 233 -10.65 -18.71 20.01
N PHE A 234 -9.93 -17.80 19.35
CA PHE A 234 -9.20 -16.72 20.03
C PHE A 234 -10.13 -15.72 20.71
N ARG A 235 -11.23 -15.32 20.08
CA ARG A 235 -12.24 -14.43 20.66
C ARG A 235 -12.92 -15.09 21.87
N GLY A 236 -13.36 -16.34 21.74
CA GLY A 236 -14.02 -17.06 22.83
C GLY A 236 -13.13 -17.22 24.07
N MET A 237 -11.87 -17.63 23.89
CA MET A 237 -10.93 -17.76 25.00
C MET A 237 -10.52 -16.41 25.61
N SER A 238 -10.44 -15.35 24.80
CA SER A 238 -10.07 -14.00 25.27
C SER A 238 -11.20 -13.31 26.04
N ASP A 239 -12.45 -13.49 25.64
CA ASP A 239 -13.62 -12.94 26.37
C ASP A 239 -13.72 -13.56 27.78
N LEU A 240 -13.52 -14.87 27.87
CA LEU A 240 -13.43 -15.60 29.14
C LEU A 240 -12.14 -15.31 29.93
N LYS A 241 -11.12 -14.72 29.31
CA LYS A 241 -9.77 -14.46 29.86
C LYS A 241 -9.10 -15.73 30.41
N GLU A 242 -9.37 -16.86 29.78
CA GLU A 242 -8.84 -18.16 30.19
C GLU A 242 -7.47 -18.41 29.57
N GLU A 243 -6.53 -18.88 30.38
CA GLU A 243 -5.18 -19.19 29.90
C GLU A 243 -5.14 -20.58 29.26
N PHE A 244 -4.62 -20.63 28.03
CA PHE A 244 -4.55 -21.86 27.25
C PHE A 244 -3.27 -21.97 26.42
N LEU A 245 -2.95 -23.20 26.05
CA LEU A 245 -2.02 -23.56 24.97
C LEU A 245 -2.80 -24.39 23.94
N PHE A 246 -2.69 -24.05 22.67
CA PHE A 246 -3.21 -24.82 21.54
C PHE A 246 -2.02 -25.17 20.63
N LEU A 247 -1.56 -26.42 20.75
CA LEU A 247 -0.36 -26.94 20.12
C LEU A 247 -0.75 -27.90 18.98
N VAL A 248 -0.27 -27.62 17.78
CA VAL A 248 -0.40 -28.46 16.59
C VAL A 248 0.99 -28.96 16.22
N LEU A 249 1.19 -30.28 16.30
CA LEU A 249 2.42 -30.95 15.87
C LEU A 249 2.17 -31.66 14.54
N THR A 250 3.17 -31.69 13.65
CA THR A 250 3.04 -32.30 12.32
C THR A 250 4.19 -33.25 11.99
N SER A 251 3.82 -34.41 11.47
CA SER A 251 4.73 -35.48 11.03
C SER A 251 4.46 -35.77 9.55
N PRO A 252 5.37 -35.42 8.61
CA PRO A 252 5.15 -35.61 7.18
C PRO A 252 5.15 -37.09 6.83
N VAL A 253 4.08 -37.56 6.16
CA VAL A 253 3.92 -38.96 5.76
C VAL A 253 4.62 -39.22 4.44
N GLN A 254 5.32 -40.36 4.28
CA GLN A 254 5.99 -40.65 3.02
C GLN A 254 4.95 -41.02 1.95
N LEU A 255 5.23 -40.62 0.71
CA LEU A 255 4.31 -40.85 -0.42
C LEU A 255 4.16 -42.36 -0.75
N ALA A 256 5.16 -43.18 -0.40
CA ALA A 256 5.06 -44.64 -0.45
C ALA A 256 3.96 -45.15 0.49
N ASP A 257 3.99 -44.78 1.76
CA ASP A 257 3.01 -45.17 2.79
C ASP A 257 1.58 -44.74 2.40
N ILE A 258 1.42 -43.52 1.86
CA ILE A 258 0.13 -43.02 1.34
C ILE A 258 -0.38 -43.90 0.19
N THR A 259 0.52 -44.36 -0.69
CA THR A 259 0.18 -45.21 -1.84
C THR A 259 -0.19 -46.63 -1.40
N GLU A 260 0.49 -47.18 -0.39
CA GLU A 260 0.17 -48.47 0.23
C GLU A 260 -1.21 -48.42 0.91
N MET A 261 -1.46 -47.39 1.73
CA MET A 261 -2.77 -47.15 2.35
C MET A 261 -3.88 -47.01 1.29
N LEU A 262 -3.64 -46.25 0.21
CA LEU A 262 -4.60 -46.10 -0.89
C LEU A 262 -4.90 -47.44 -1.57
N THR A 263 -3.90 -48.30 -1.74
CA THR A 263 -4.03 -49.61 -2.39
C THR A 263 -4.83 -50.57 -1.50
N GLY A 264 -4.49 -50.70 -0.22
CA GLY A 264 -5.24 -51.53 0.73
C GLY A 264 -6.69 -51.06 0.90
N LEU A 265 -6.93 -49.74 0.92
CA LEU A 265 -8.27 -49.17 0.95
C LEU A 265 -9.03 -49.42 -0.38
N ALA A 266 -8.35 -49.41 -1.53
CA ALA A 266 -8.94 -49.77 -2.82
C ALA A 266 -9.42 -51.22 -2.85
N GLU A 267 -8.60 -52.17 -2.37
CA GLU A 267 -8.97 -53.58 -2.26
C GLU A 267 -10.16 -53.77 -1.30
N ASN A 268 -10.10 -53.22 -0.08
CA ASN A 268 -11.20 -53.32 0.89
C ASN A 268 -12.51 -52.74 0.36
N THR A 269 -12.48 -51.55 -0.24
CA THR A 269 -13.68 -50.91 -0.83
C THR A 269 -14.25 -51.74 -1.98
N SER A 270 -13.41 -52.41 -2.78
CA SER A 270 -13.89 -53.28 -3.86
C SER A 270 -14.71 -54.47 -3.35
N THR A 271 -14.38 -55.00 -2.17
CA THR A 271 -15.15 -56.09 -1.55
C THR A 271 -16.55 -55.63 -1.13
N TRP A 272 -16.66 -54.47 -0.47
CA TRP A 272 -17.94 -53.87 -0.09
C TRP A 272 -18.76 -53.43 -1.31
N ALA A 273 -18.11 -52.86 -2.33
CA ALA A 273 -18.76 -52.48 -3.59
C ALA A 273 -19.39 -53.68 -4.30
N ALA A 274 -18.70 -54.83 -4.31
CA ALA A 274 -19.22 -56.08 -4.87
C ALA A 274 -20.43 -56.66 -4.09
N TRP A 275 -20.70 -56.17 -2.88
CA TRP A 275 -21.83 -56.58 -2.04
C TRP A 275 -23.02 -55.60 -2.10
N GLN A 276 -22.93 -54.49 -2.85
CA GLN A 276 -24.03 -53.50 -2.91
C GLN A 276 -25.29 -54.05 -3.57
N SER A 277 -25.13 -54.81 -4.65
CA SER A 277 -26.22 -55.47 -5.35
C SER A 277 -25.75 -56.76 -6.02
N GLY A 278 -26.64 -57.74 -6.13
CA GLY A 278 -26.36 -59.00 -6.80
C GLY A 278 -27.60 -59.68 -7.34
N VAL A 279 -27.40 -60.52 -8.36
CA VAL A 279 -28.45 -61.35 -8.96
C VAL A 279 -28.04 -62.81 -8.83
N ARG A 280 -28.83 -63.61 -8.10
CA ARG A 280 -28.69 -65.07 -8.06
C ARG A 280 -29.79 -65.71 -8.89
N GLY A 281 -29.40 -66.37 -9.98
CA GLY A 281 -30.26 -67.24 -10.77
C GLY A 281 -29.83 -68.71 -10.63
N VAL A 282 -30.81 -69.61 -10.47
CA VAL A 282 -30.60 -71.06 -10.62
C VAL A 282 -31.50 -71.54 -11.75
N SER A 283 -30.93 -72.21 -12.75
CA SER A 283 -31.63 -72.74 -13.91
C SER A 283 -31.39 -74.24 -14.06
N PHE A 284 -32.46 -75.03 -14.13
CA PHE A 284 -32.41 -76.46 -14.45
C PHE A 284 -32.94 -76.70 -15.87
N GLY A 285 -32.29 -77.59 -16.61
CA GLY A 285 -32.72 -78.03 -17.94
C GLY A 285 -32.12 -79.39 -18.29
N VAL A 286 -32.88 -80.23 -18.99
CA VAL A 286 -32.48 -81.58 -19.43
C VAL A 286 -32.41 -81.61 -20.95
N SER A 287 -31.29 -82.11 -21.50
CA SER A 287 -31.14 -82.35 -22.94
C SER A 287 -30.35 -83.64 -23.21
N LEU A 288 -30.69 -84.34 -24.30
CA LEU A 288 -30.06 -85.59 -24.74
C LEU A 288 -29.13 -85.31 -25.94
N PRO A 289 -27.89 -85.84 -25.96
CA PRO A 289 -26.84 -85.34 -26.86
C PRO A 289 -26.68 -86.12 -28.18
N ALA A 290 -26.21 -85.43 -29.22
CA ALA A 290 -25.59 -86.02 -30.40
C ALA A 290 -24.39 -85.15 -30.88
N LEU A 291 -23.26 -85.80 -31.17
CA LEU A 291 -22.02 -85.20 -31.72
C LEU A 291 -22.21 -84.87 -33.22
N LEU A 292 -21.49 -83.97 -33.92
CA LEU A 292 -20.13 -83.42 -33.74
C LEU A 292 -19.94 -82.10 -34.55
N SER A 293 -19.10 -81.18 -34.04
CA SER A 293 -18.38 -80.05 -34.72
C SER A 293 -19.06 -79.06 -35.69
N GLY A 294 -18.97 -77.77 -35.36
CA GLY A 294 -18.55 -76.72 -36.30
C GLY A 294 -19.45 -75.48 -36.48
N LEU A 295 -18.91 -74.31 -36.12
CA LEU A 295 -19.40 -72.94 -36.40
C LEU A 295 -20.57 -72.38 -35.55
N MET A 296 -20.66 -71.04 -35.53
CA MET A 296 -21.39 -70.24 -34.54
C MET A 296 -22.80 -69.83 -34.98
N ALA A 297 -23.75 -69.77 -34.03
CA ALA A 297 -25.09 -69.21 -34.22
C ALA A 297 -25.56 -68.43 -32.97
N GLN A 298 -26.49 -67.50 -33.15
CA GLN A 298 -27.12 -66.70 -32.09
C GLN A 298 -28.48 -67.30 -31.69
N SER A 299 -28.78 -67.35 -30.40
CA SER A 299 -30.10 -67.79 -29.88
C SER A 299 -30.75 -66.70 -29.03
N ALA A 300 -32.04 -66.48 -29.25
CA ALA A 300 -32.88 -65.54 -28.51
C ALA A 300 -34.02 -66.28 -27.79
N THR A 301 -34.27 -65.98 -26.51
CA THR A 301 -35.31 -66.62 -25.69
C THR A 301 -36.32 -65.59 -25.21
N GLN A 302 -37.62 -65.87 -25.32
CA GLN A 302 -38.70 -64.95 -24.94
C GLN A 302 -39.51 -65.51 -23.77
N GLY A 303 -39.77 -64.71 -22.74
CA GLY A 303 -40.53 -65.11 -21.56
C GLY A 303 -41.57 -64.07 -21.13
N TYR A 304 -42.72 -64.54 -20.63
CA TYR A 304 -43.82 -63.74 -20.10
C TYR A 304 -43.91 -63.87 -18.57
N SER A 305 -44.21 -62.78 -17.85
CA SER A 305 -44.53 -62.81 -16.41
C SER A 305 -45.76 -61.97 -16.03
N THR A 306 -46.35 -62.26 -14.87
CA THR A 306 -47.48 -61.54 -14.26
C THR A 306 -47.22 -61.24 -12.79
N SER A 307 -47.49 -60.01 -12.34
CA SER A 307 -47.47 -59.61 -10.92
C SER A 307 -48.70 -58.77 -10.53
N GLN A 308 -49.03 -58.75 -9.24
CA GLN A 308 -50.13 -57.97 -8.66
C GLN A 308 -49.78 -57.55 -7.22
N GLY A 309 -50.11 -56.32 -6.83
CA GLY A 309 -49.82 -55.73 -5.50
C GLY A 309 -50.59 -54.42 -5.28
N GLU A 310 -50.57 -53.91 -4.04
CA GLU A 310 -51.44 -52.82 -3.54
C GLU A 310 -50.73 -52.02 -2.41
N ALA A 311 -50.81 -50.67 -2.40
CA ALA A 311 -50.14 -49.78 -1.44
C ALA A 311 -50.68 -48.32 -1.44
N HIS A 312 -50.45 -47.55 -0.35
CA HIS A 312 -51.09 -46.26 0.01
C HIS A 312 -50.07 -45.24 0.67
N SER A 313 -50.11 -43.91 0.41
CA SER A 313 -49.21 -42.84 0.99
C SER A 313 -49.80 -41.39 0.92
N GLU A 314 -49.10 -40.27 1.29
CA GLU A 314 -49.44 -38.83 0.96
C GLU A 314 -48.33 -37.73 1.21
N GLY A 315 -48.39 -36.57 0.49
CA GLY A 315 -47.48 -35.37 0.51
C GLY A 315 -48.03 -34.15 -0.31
N GLN A 316 -47.26 -33.04 -0.59
CA GLN A 316 -47.56 -32.02 -1.66
C GLN A 316 -46.42 -31.08 -2.25
N ALA A 317 -46.11 -31.10 -3.58
CA ALA A 317 -45.73 -29.98 -4.52
C ALA A 317 -45.30 -30.49 -5.97
N HIS A 318 -44.96 -29.64 -6.98
CA HIS A 318 -44.26 -29.99 -8.28
C HIS A 318 -43.67 -28.80 -9.10
N THR A 319 -42.43 -28.88 -9.64
CA THR A 319 -41.89 -28.08 -10.78
C THR A 319 -41.04 -28.93 -11.77
N ASP A 320 -41.06 -28.63 -13.08
CA ASP A 320 -40.03 -29.06 -14.07
C ASP A 320 -39.82 -28.02 -15.18
N SER A 321 -38.61 -28.03 -15.77
CA SER A 321 -38.21 -27.23 -16.94
C SER A 321 -37.11 -27.95 -17.71
N GLN A 322 -37.19 -27.91 -19.05
CA GLN A 322 -36.10 -28.37 -19.93
C GLN A 322 -35.73 -27.28 -20.91
N ALA A 323 -34.45 -26.93 -20.94
CA ALA A 323 -33.85 -26.03 -21.92
C ALA A 323 -32.60 -26.71 -22.50
N HIS A 324 -32.67 -27.03 -23.79
CA HIS A 324 -31.50 -27.46 -24.57
C HIS A 324 -30.94 -26.25 -25.30
N THR A 325 -29.63 -26.02 -25.26
CA THR A 325 -28.99 -24.88 -25.94
C THR A 325 -27.68 -25.32 -26.58
N GLU A 326 -27.67 -25.40 -27.91
CA GLU A 326 -26.45 -25.51 -28.70
C GLU A 326 -25.95 -24.13 -29.11
N GLY A 327 -24.71 -23.82 -28.74
CA GLY A 327 -24.02 -22.59 -29.14
C GLY A 327 -22.67 -22.90 -29.79
N GLN A 328 -22.54 -22.63 -31.09
CA GLN A 328 -21.26 -22.58 -31.79
C GLN A 328 -20.85 -21.12 -32.00
N ALA A 329 -19.76 -20.68 -31.37
CA ALA A 329 -19.24 -19.32 -31.46
C ALA A 329 -17.86 -19.31 -32.13
N HIS A 330 -17.83 -19.04 -33.43
CA HIS A 330 -16.60 -18.72 -34.17
C HIS A 330 -16.32 -17.21 -34.01
N THR A 331 -15.23 -16.83 -33.33
CA THR A 331 -14.89 -15.43 -33.10
C THR A 331 -13.61 -15.04 -33.83
N GLN A 332 -13.72 -14.23 -34.89
CA GLN A 332 -12.59 -13.53 -35.52
C GLN A 332 -12.71 -12.02 -35.23
N GLY A 333 -11.87 -11.50 -34.34
CA GLY A 333 -11.83 -10.09 -33.95
C GLY A 333 -10.67 -9.33 -34.58
N PHE A 334 -10.97 -8.24 -35.27
CA PHE A 334 -10.03 -7.20 -35.71
C PHE A 334 -10.61 -5.84 -35.31
N ALA A 335 -9.93 -5.10 -34.43
CA ALA A 335 -10.50 -3.90 -33.81
C ALA A 335 -9.71 -2.63 -34.14
N GLU A 336 -10.36 -1.64 -34.77
CA GLU A 336 -9.85 -0.30 -35.04
C GLU A 336 -10.96 0.73 -34.73
N THR A 337 -10.68 1.75 -33.90
CA THR A 337 -11.72 2.56 -33.23
C THR A 337 -11.33 4.04 -33.08
N GLN A 338 -12.22 4.99 -33.40
CA GLN A 338 -12.09 6.44 -33.13
C GLN A 338 -13.47 7.15 -32.94
N GLY A 339 -13.66 7.99 -31.91
CA GLY A 339 -14.86 8.86 -31.71
C GLY A 339 -15.09 9.37 -30.25
N TRP A 340 -15.71 10.56 -30.04
CA TRP A 340 -15.83 11.30 -28.72
C TRP A 340 -17.23 11.86 -28.37
N SER A 341 -17.60 11.89 -27.06
CA SER A 341 -18.71 12.72 -26.48
C SER A 341 -18.72 12.82 -24.92
N HIS A 342 -19.52 13.75 -24.34
CA HIS A 342 -19.58 14.19 -22.91
C HIS A 342 -21.02 14.29 -22.35
N VAL A 343 -21.28 13.99 -21.05
CA VAL A 343 -22.56 14.25 -20.33
C VAL A 343 -22.34 14.48 -18.81
N GLU A 344 -23.18 15.31 -18.16
CA GLU A 344 -23.22 15.60 -16.70
C GLU A 344 -24.67 15.54 -16.13
N THR A 345 -24.87 15.15 -14.85
CA THR A 345 -26.20 15.14 -14.16
C THR A 345 -26.10 15.12 -12.62
N ASP A 346 -27.01 15.85 -11.93
CA ASP A 346 -27.02 16.02 -10.47
C ASP A 346 -28.42 15.79 -9.82
N ALA A 347 -28.48 15.25 -8.60
CA ALA A 347 -29.73 15.02 -7.83
C ALA A 347 -29.53 14.87 -6.31
N GLU A 348 -30.50 15.33 -5.50
CA GLU A 348 -30.52 15.24 -4.02
C GLU A 348 -31.87 14.71 -3.50
N SER A 349 -31.86 13.88 -2.44
CA SER A 349 -33.05 13.29 -1.81
C SER A 349 -32.89 13.10 -0.30
N HIS A 350 -33.96 13.34 0.46
CA HIS A 350 -34.00 13.22 1.92
C HIS A 350 -35.24 12.42 2.38
N SER A 351 -35.07 11.48 3.31
CA SER A 351 -36.17 10.67 3.85
C SER A 351 -36.01 10.38 5.34
N PHE A 352 -37.12 10.47 6.09
CA PHE A 352 -37.21 10.26 7.53
C PHE A 352 -38.45 9.42 7.86
N GLY A 353 -38.32 8.38 8.68
CA GLY A 353 -39.43 7.49 9.03
C GLY A 353 -39.31 6.80 10.39
N ILE A 354 -40.44 6.71 11.09
CA ILE A 354 -40.66 5.93 12.32
C ILE A 354 -41.84 5.01 12.06
N ALA A 355 -41.68 3.70 12.23
CA ALA A 355 -42.76 2.73 11.99
C ALA A 355 -42.88 1.71 13.13
N HIS A 356 -44.10 1.53 13.66
CA HIS A 356 -44.51 0.42 14.55
C HIS A 356 -45.56 -0.43 13.80
N SER A 357 -45.44 -1.77 13.81
CA SER A 357 -46.29 -2.68 13.01
C SER A 357 -47.02 -3.75 13.86
N GLN A 358 -48.33 -3.92 13.65
CA GLN A 358 -49.13 -5.17 13.83
C GLN A 358 -50.28 -5.17 12.81
N GLY A 359 -50.47 -6.24 12.04
CA GLY A 359 -51.62 -6.39 11.14
C GLY A 359 -51.56 -7.58 10.18
N GLN A 360 -52.74 -8.09 9.79
CA GLN A 360 -52.93 -9.04 8.67
C GLN A 360 -53.37 -8.26 7.42
N SER A 361 -53.00 -8.69 6.20
CA SER A 361 -53.43 -8.00 4.97
C SER A 361 -53.55 -8.92 3.75
N HIS A 362 -54.73 -8.87 3.11
CA HIS A 362 -55.09 -9.48 1.82
C HIS A 362 -55.03 -8.42 0.71
N THR A 363 -54.57 -8.74 -0.49
CA THR A 363 -54.58 -7.79 -1.63
C THR A 363 -54.74 -8.48 -2.98
N GLU A 364 -55.65 -7.96 -3.81
CA GLU A 364 -55.76 -8.21 -5.25
C GLU A 364 -55.27 -7.00 -6.04
N GLY A 365 -54.63 -7.22 -7.19
CA GLY A 365 -54.26 -6.18 -8.14
C GLY A 365 -54.24 -6.68 -9.58
N ARG A 366 -54.97 -5.99 -10.46
CA ARG A 366 -54.98 -6.18 -11.92
C ARG A 366 -54.49 -4.90 -12.59
N ALA A 367 -53.53 -5.01 -13.49
CA ALA A 367 -52.99 -3.88 -14.26
C ALA A 367 -53.03 -4.20 -15.75
N VAL A 368 -53.54 -3.24 -16.53
CA VAL A 368 -53.57 -3.24 -18.00
C VAL A 368 -52.78 -2.05 -18.48
N THR A 369 -52.00 -2.20 -19.55
CA THR A 369 -51.34 -1.09 -20.22
C THR A 369 -51.41 -1.29 -21.73
N GLU A 370 -52.03 -0.32 -22.41
CA GLU A 370 -52.04 -0.18 -23.86
C GLU A 370 -51.26 1.06 -24.24
N GLY A 371 -50.47 0.98 -25.31
CA GLY A 371 -49.68 2.09 -25.82
C GLY A 371 -49.52 2.00 -27.33
N THR A 372 -49.90 3.08 -28.02
CA THR A 372 -49.80 3.23 -29.47
C THR A 372 -48.94 4.45 -29.77
N ALA A 373 -48.00 4.33 -30.71
CA ALA A 373 -47.08 5.41 -31.06
C ALA A 373 -46.91 5.50 -32.58
N VAL A 374 -47.30 6.65 -33.13
CA VAL A 374 -47.10 7.04 -34.53
C VAL A 374 -46.02 8.11 -34.57
N THR A 375 -45.07 8.01 -35.49
CA THR A 375 -44.12 9.10 -35.74
C THR A 375 -43.88 9.27 -37.25
N GLU A 376 -44.34 10.41 -37.75
CA GLU A 376 -44.00 10.92 -39.08
C GLU A 376 -42.84 11.91 -38.98
N SER A 377 -41.92 11.86 -39.93
CA SER A 377 -40.92 12.92 -40.10
C SER A 377 -40.73 13.29 -41.57
N SER A 378 -40.63 14.59 -41.80
CA SER A 378 -40.24 15.17 -43.08
C SER A 378 -39.31 16.35 -42.82
N GLY A 379 -38.24 16.47 -43.58
CA GLY A 379 -37.22 17.48 -43.39
C GLY A 379 -36.46 17.72 -44.68
N HIS A 380 -36.32 18.99 -45.04
CA HIS A 380 -35.62 19.47 -46.22
C HIS A 380 -34.49 20.38 -45.75
N VAL A 381 -33.24 20.06 -46.07
CA VAL A 381 -32.07 20.79 -45.59
C VAL A 381 -31.28 21.37 -46.76
N SER A 382 -31.34 22.69 -46.88
CA SER A 382 -30.52 23.48 -47.79
C SER A 382 -29.64 24.44 -47.00
N SER A 383 -28.37 24.56 -47.37
CA SER A 383 -27.45 25.50 -46.72
C SER A 383 -26.63 26.29 -47.74
N ARG A 384 -26.53 27.60 -47.49
CA ARG A 384 -25.67 28.53 -48.23
C ARG A 384 -25.02 29.47 -47.22
N GLY A 385 -23.70 29.42 -47.11
CA GLY A 385 -22.90 30.32 -46.30
C GLY A 385 -21.91 31.10 -47.14
N SER A 386 -21.78 32.40 -46.85
CA SER A 386 -20.71 33.27 -47.35
C SER A 386 -20.28 34.19 -46.24
N GLY A 387 -18.97 34.24 -45.94
CA GLY A 387 -18.39 35.14 -44.96
C GLY A 387 -17.15 35.83 -45.51
N SER A 388 -16.96 37.08 -45.11
CA SER A 388 -15.78 37.91 -45.38
C SER A 388 -15.27 38.49 -44.06
N SER A 389 -13.97 38.45 -43.83
CA SER A 389 -13.30 39.01 -42.64
C SER A 389 -12.25 40.04 -43.04
N HIS A 390 -12.06 41.08 -42.22
CA HIS A 390 -11.12 42.19 -42.42
C HIS A 390 -10.34 42.45 -41.11
N VAL A 391 -9.04 42.75 -41.18
CA VAL A 391 -8.17 42.94 -39.99
C VAL A 391 -7.09 43.99 -40.24
N ASP A 392 -7.04 45.06 -39.44
CA ASP A 392 -5.94 46.05 -39.42
C ASP A 392 -5.03 45.86 -38.18
N SER A 393 -3.71 46.08 -38.32
CA SER A 393 -2.76 46.02 -37.19
C SER A 393 -1.59 47.01 -37.29
N PHE A 394 -1.18 47.58 -36.13
CA PHE A 394 -0.10 48.58 -36.01
C PHE A 394 1.02 48.06 -35.10
N ASN A 395 2.28 48.27 -35.47
CA ASN A 395 3.42 47.80 -34.69
C ASN A 395 4.63 48.76 -34.78
N TRP A 396 5.38 48.91 -33.68
CA TRP A 396 6.56 49.78 -33.60
C TRP A 396 7.69 49.08 -32.84
N GLY A 397 8.83 48.86 -33.50
CA GLY A 397 9.99 48.22 -32.89
C GLY A 397 11.26 48.36 -33.72
N LEU A 398 12.39 48.59 -33.05
CA LEU A 398 13.71 48.74 -33.66
C LEU A 398 14.54 47.47 -33.42
N ARG A 399 15.01 46.79 -34.47
CA ARG A 399 15.98 45.69 -34.37
C ARG A 399 17.14 45.88 -35.34
N GLY A 400 18.37 45.91 -34.81
CA GLY A 400 19.59 45.79 -35.58
C GLY A 400 20.10 44.34 -35.55
N GLY A 401 20.33 43.75 -36.73
CA GLY A 401 20.86 42.41 -36.90
C GLY A 401 21.37 42.25 -38.34
N ILE A 402 22.51 41.59 -38.52
CA ILE A 402 23.33 41.72 -39.75
C ILE A 402 23.11 40.51 -40.68
N GLN A 403 22.83 40.77 -41.96
CA GLN A 403 22.89 39.77 -43.04
C GLN A 403 23.62 40.34 -44.27
N PRO A 404 24.21 39.48 -45.14
CA PRO A 404 25.26 39.88 -46.06
C PRO A 404 24.76 40.41 -47.41
N ALA A 405 24.27 41.65 -47.46
CA ALA A 405 24.40 42.58 -48.59
C ALA A 405 23.63 43.89 -48.33
N GLY A 406 24.35 45.01 -48.17
CA GLY A 406 23.77 46.35 -48.09
C GLY A 406 23.52 46.87 -46.67
N VAL A 407 23.96 48.10 -46.41
CA VAL A 407 23.65 48.85 -45.18
C VAL A 407 22.39 49.68 -45.42
N GLY A 408 21.35 49.44 -44.62
CA GLY A 408 20.13 50.24 -44.64
C GLY A 408 19.58 50.41 -43.22
N ILE A 409 19.66 51.61 -42.67
CA ILE A 409 18.90 51.99 -41.47
C ILE A 409 17.53 52.46 -41.96
N GLY A 410 16.53 51.57 -41.91
CA GLY A 410 15.16 51.86 -42.29
C GLY A 410 14.21 51.69 -41.10
N GLY A 411 13.65 52.80 -40.61
CA GLY A 411 12.46 52.74 -39.76
C GLY A 411 11.24 52.48 -40.66
N ASN A 412 10.50 51.41 -40.39
CA ASN A 412 9.30 51.07 -41.16
C ASN A 412 8.04 51.29 -40.30
N VAL A 413 7.04 51.95 -40.87
CA VAL A 413 5.69 52.07 -40.32
C VAL A 413 4.76 51.42 -41.34
N GLY A 414 4.40 50.17 -41.09
CA GLY A 414 3.50 49.41 -41.96
C GLY A 414 2.09 49.39 -41.41
N TRP A 415 1.12 49.80 -42.22
CA TRP A 415 -0.28 49.36 -42.12
C TRP A 415 -0.51 48.22 -43.10
N GLY A 416 -1.28 47.22 -42.70
CA GLY A 416 -1.62 46.09 -43.56
C GLY A 416 -2.94 45.46 -43.13
N SER A 417 -3.79 45.20 -44.13
CA SER A 417 -5.06 44.51 -44.00
C SER A 417 -5.20 43.42 -45.06
N ALA A 418 -5.99 42.38 -44.77
CA ALA A 418 -6.21 41.24 -45.64
C ALA A 418 -7.64 40.70 -45.51
N ASP A 419 -8.28 40.48 -46.67
CA ASP A 419 -9.63 39.94 -46.80
C ASP A 419 -9.63 38.57 -47.48
N GLY A 420 -10.58 37.70 -47.12
CA GLY A 420 -10.75 36.36 -47.72
C GLY A 420 -12.21 35.88 -47.67
N VAL A 421 -12.61 35.10 -48.68
CA VAL A 421 -14.00 34.59 -48.88
C VAL A 421 -13.98 33.17 -49.47
N SER A 422 -14.87 32.29 -49.01
CA SER A 422 -15.09 30.93 -49.54
C SER A 422 -16.55 30.48 -49.41
N SER A 423 -17.03 29.59 -50.28
CA SER A 423 -18.41 29.08 -50.28
C SER A 423 -18.54 27.62 -50.75
N MET A 424 -19.56 26.91 -50.27
CA MET A 424 -19.92 25.53 -50.66
C MET A 424 -21.43 25.29 -50.43
N VAL A 425 -22.04 24.32 -51.12
CA VAL A 425 -23.49 24.00 -51.10
C VAL A 425 -23.72 22.49 -51.27
N SER A 426 -24.64 21.90 -50.51
CA SER A 426 -25.19 20.55 -50.71
C SER A 426 -26.62 20.44 -50.16
N GLU A 427 -27.43 19.55 -50.71
CA GLU A 427 -28.88 19.42 -50.47
C GLU A 427 -29.34 17.97 -50.71
N SER A 428 -30.18 17.40 -49.84
CA SER A 428 -30.75 16.05 -50.00
C SER A 428 -31.95 15.80 -49.07
N ASP A 429 -33.05 15.30 -49.64
CA ASP A 429 -34.30 15.00 -48.92
C ASP A 429 -34.56 13.49 -48.79
N MET A 430 -35.15 13.07 -47.67
CA MET A 430 -35.69 11.72 -47.47
C MET A 430 -36.76 11.72 -46.37
N GLN A 431 -37.74 10.80 -46.48
CA GLN A 431 -38.97 10.81 -45.69
C GLN A 431 -39.31 9.38 -45.24
N GLY A 432 -39.79 9.20 -44.01
CA GLY A 432 -40.09 7.88 -43.44
C GLY A 432 -41.13 7.93 -42.33
N HIS A 433 -42.00 6.92 -42.30
CA HIS A 433 -43.12 6.74 -41.37
C HIS A 433 -42.96 5.39 -40.65
N SER A 434 -43.14 5.35 -39.34
CA SER A 434 -43.17 4.12 -38.55
C SER A 434 -44.21 4.24 -37.43
N GLU A 435 -44.97 3.18 -37.23
CA GLU A 435 -46.06 3.07 -36.25
C GLU A 435 -45.99 1.70 -35.58
N THR A 436 -46.26 1.63 -34.27
CA THR A 436 -46.31 0.37 -33.52
C THR A 436 -47.26 0.48 -32.34
N GLU A 437 -48.06 -0.56 -32.12
CA GLU A 437 -49.00 -0.70 -31.00
C GLU A 437 -48.60 -1.87 -30.09
N SER A 438 -48.93 -1.78 -28.81
CA SER A 438 -48.71 -2.86 -27.83
C SER A 438 -49.75 -2.86 -26.71
N HIS A 439 -50.10 -4.05 -26.22
CA HIS A 439 -51.06 -4.28 -25.14
C HIS A 439 -50.54 -5.41 -24.22
N ALA A 440 -50.62 -5.21 -22.90
CA ALA A 440 -50.36 -6.24 -21.90
C ALA A 440 -51.28 -6.09 -20.67
N GLU A 441 -51.66 -7.21 -20.07
CA GLU A 441 -52.53 -7.31 -18.89
C GLU A 441 -51.97 -8.36 -17.91
N THR A 442 -52.05 -8.11 -16.60
CA THR A 442 -51.60 -9.05 -15.54
C THR A 442 -52.41 -8.86 -14.25
N GLU A 443 -52.70 -9.97 -13.55
CA GLU A 443 -53.57 -10.04 -12.36
C GLU A 443 -52.93 -10.92 -11.27
N SER A 444 -53.03 -10.55 -9.99
CA SER A 444 -52.42 -11.29 -8.86
C SER A 444 -53.12 -11.06 -7.51
N GLN A 445 -53.00 -12.03 -6.59
CA GLN A 445 -53.66 -12.05 -5.27
C GLN A 445 -52.82 -12.78 -4.20
N ALA A 446 -52.65 -12.22 -2.98
CA ALA A 446 -51.93 -12.86 -1.85
C ALA A 446 -52.28 -12.27 -0.44
N ASP A 447 -51.87 -12.95 0.65
CA ASP A 447 -52.39 -12.71 2.03
C ASP A 447 -51.42 -13.21 3.18
N THR A 448 -50.83 -12.37 4.06
CA THR A 448 -49.96 -12.77 5.24
C THR A 448 -49.77 -11.67 6.34
N VAL A 449 -49.00 -11.93 7.45
CA VAL A 449 -49.05 -11.24 8.78
C VAL A 449 -47.72 -11.22 9.60
N SER A 450 -47.27 -10.11 10.25
CA SER A 450 -46.32 -10.07 11.43
C SER A 450 -46.09 -8.67 12.09
N GLN A 451 -45.30 -8.54 13.19
CA GLN A 451 -44.97 -7.31 13.98
C GLN A 451 -43.48 -6.87 13.97
N GLY A 452 -43.20 -5.56 14.15
CA GLY A 452 -41.86 -4.99 14.43
C GLY A 452 -41.82 -3.45 14.54
N THR A 453 -40.70 -2.82 14.92
CA THR A 453 -40.55 -1.34 14.98
C THR A 453 -39.12 -0.84 14.70
N VAL A 454 -38.94 0.16 13.82
CA VAL A 454 -37.64 0.77 13.46
C VAL A 454 -37.76 2.29 13.17
N VAL A 455 -36.67 3.05 13.35
CA VAL A 455 -36.51 4.47 12.98
C VAL A 455 -35.30 4.64 12.05
N SER A 456 -35.41 5.46 11.00
CA SER A 456 -34.32 5.75 10.05
C SER A 456 -34.41 7.16 9.45
N GLU A 457 -33.25 7.75 9.15
CA GLU A 457 -33.06 9.05 8.48
C GLU A 457 -31.89 8.94 7.49
N VAL A 458 -32.08 9.36 6.23
CA VAL A 458 -31.05 9.31 5.17
C VAL A 458 -31.12 10.56 4.27
N LEU A 459 -29.94 11.16 4.03
CA LEU A 459 -29.68 12.21 3.04
C LEU A 459 -28.74 11.67 1.96
N THR A 460 -29.08 11.87 0.68
CA THR A 460 -28.21 11.48 -0.45
C THR A 460 -28.10 12.63 -1.45
N ILE A 461 -26.87 13.04 -1.78
CA ILE A 461 -26.54 14.05 -2.80
C ILE A 461 -25.64 13.37 -3.85
N THR A 462 -25.94 13.54 -5.14
CA THR A 462 -25.18 12.98 -6.26
C THR A 462 -24.88 14.06 -7.29
N HIS A 463 -23.62 14.16 -7.70
CA HIS A 463 -23.14 15.00 -8.81
C HIS A 463 -22.23 14.13 -9.71
N ALA A 464 -22.38 14.16 -11.03
CA ALA A 464 -21.58 13.33 -11.93
C ALA A 464 -21.38 13.94 -13.34
N GLU A 465 -20.15 14.32 -13.66
CA GLU A 465 -19.64 14.76 -14.99
C GLU A 465 -18.69 13.70 -15.56
N SER A 466 -18.75 13.36 -16.86
CA SER A 466 -17.77 12.41 -17.46
C SER A 466 -17.37 12.70 -18.91
N ASN A 467 -16.06 12.90 -19.12
CA ASN A 467 -15.44 13.53 -20.31
C ASN A 467 -14.16 12.77 -20.73
N GLY A 468 -14.04 12.32 -21.99
CA GLY A 468 -12.76 11.87 -22.58
C GLY A 468 -12.75 10.54 -23.35
N VAL A 469 -11.72 10.34 -24.19
CA VAL A 469 -11.58 9.23 -25.15
C VAL A 469 -10.14 8.79 -25.31
N PHE A 470 -9.93 7.47 -25.46
CA PHE A 470 -8.72 6.90 -26.06
C PHE A 470 -9.06 5.66 -26.91
N GLY A 471 -8.21 5.34 -27.89
CA GLY A 471 -8.32 4.13 -28.72
C GLY A 471 -7.00 3.37 -28.82
N SER A 472 -7.06 2.05 -28.97
CA SER A 472 -5.91 1.20 -29.34
C SER A 472 -6.38 -0.02 -30.13
N HIS A 473 -5.47 -0.61 -30.93
CA HIS A 473 -5.76 -1.62 -31.95
C HIS A 473 -5.31 -3.02 -31.48
N THR A 474 -6.18 -4.04 -31.59
CA THR A 474 -5.83 -5.44 -31.24
C THR A 474 -6.61 -6.43 -32.11
N ARG A 475 -5.96 -7.53 -32.52
CA ARG A 475 -6.55 -8.62 -33.31
C ARG A 475 -6.45 -9.94 -32.53
N SER A 476 -7.57 -10.66 -32.37
CA SER A 476 -7.63 -11.94 -31.65
C SER A 476 -8.69 -12.86 -32.28
N GLN A 477 -8.45 -14.17 -32.28
CA GLN A 477 -9.34 -15.18 -32.85
C GLN A 477 -9.46 -16.37 -31.90
N SER A 478 -10.69 -16.81 -31.64
CA SER A 478 -11.01 -17.92 -30.73
C SER A 478 -12.31 -18.60 -31.13
N ASP A 479 -12.33 -19.93 -31.11
CA ASP A 479 -13.50 -20.74 -31.48
C ASP A 479 -13.94 -21.58 -30.27
N THR A 480 -15.18 -21.36 -29.85
CA THR A 480 -15.77 -22.03 -28.68
C THR A 480 -17.04 -22.76 -29.11
N VAL A 481 -17.09 -24.07 -28.83
CA VAL A 481 -18.29 -24.89 -28.95
C VAL A 481 -18.66 -25.37 -27.55
N SER A 482 -19.89 -25.07 -27.12
CA SER A 482 -20.42 -25.48 -25.83
C SER A 482 -21.74 -26.20 -26.01
N GLN A 483 -21.91 -27.30 -25.27
CA GLN A 483 -23.11 -28.13 -25.28
C GLN A 483 -23.36 -28.53 -23.82
N ALA A 484 -24.56 -28.26 -23.31
CA ALA A 484 -24.95 -28.57 -21.94
C ALA A 484 -26.43 -28.95 -21.89
N ASP A 485 -26.72 -30.11 -21.32
CA ASP A 485 -28.08 -30.59 -21.04
C ASP A 485 -28.28 -30.64 -19.53
N THR A 486 -29.29 -29.93 -19.04
CA THR A 486 -29.71 -29.93 -17.63
C THR A 486 -31.20 -30.23 -17.56
N ALA A 487 -31.57 -31.22 -16.75
CA ALA A 487 -32.95 -31.54 -16.41
C ALA A 487 -33.06 -31.71 -14.89
N GLY A 488 -34.12 -31.15 -14.28
CA GLY A 488 -34.26 -31.12 -12.83
C GLY A 488 -35.71 -30.90 -12.42
N GLN A 489 -36.35 -31.99 -12.00
CA GLN A 489 -37.77 -32.06 -11.66
C GLN A 489 -37.93 -32.43 -10.19
N ALA A 490 -38.65 -31.61 -9.44
CA ALA A 490 -39.04 -31.91 -8.06
C ALA A 490 -40.37 -31.23 -7.74
N ASP A 491 -41.33 -32.01 -7.29
CA ASP A 491 -41.69 -32.01 -5.87
C ASP A 491 -42.68 -33.16 -5.58
N THR A 492 -43.08 -33.32 -4.31
CA THR A 492 -43.63 -34.58 -3.79
C THR A 492 -45.11 -34.43 -3.37
N LYS A 493 -46.09 -34.98 -4.14
CA LYS A 493 -47.52 -35.21 -3.76
C LYS A 493 -47.98 -36.59 -4.25
N SER A 494 -48.55 -37.44 -3.38
CA SER A 494 -49.47 -38.52 -3.82
C SER A 494 -50.15 -39.26 -2.67
N SER A 495 -51.47 -39.12 -2.51
CA SER A 495 -52.28 -40.23 -1.99
C SER A 495 -52.97 -40.94 -3.13
N ALA A 496 -52.74 -42.25 -3.19
CA ALA A 496 -53.36 -43.17 -4.10
C ALA A 496 -53.24 -44.56 -3.48
N ASP A 497 -54.37 -45.25 -3.36
CA ASP A 497 -54.38 -46.71 -3.41
C ASP A 497 -54.33 -47.10 -4.89
N SER A 498 -53.53 -48.10 -5.26
CA SER A 498 -53.59 -48.66 -6.62
C SER A 498 -53.32 -50.16 -6.64
N GLN A 499 -54.24 -50.89 -7.27
CA GLN A 499 -54.02 -52.25 -7.75
C GLN A 499 -53.65 -52.18 -9.23
N MET A 500 -52.58 -52.87 -9.63
CA MET A 500 -52.29 -53.08 -11.05
C MET A 500 -51.83 -54.52 -11.33
N GLN A 501 -52.27 -55.03 -12.47
CA GLN A 501 -51.99 -56.38 -12.97
C GLN A 501 -51.44 -56.22 -14.39
N SER A 502 -50.24 -56.74 -14.68
CA SER A 502 -49.58 -56.55 -15.97
C SER A 502 -48.94 -57.84 -16.51
N GLN A 503 -48.97 -58.01 -17.83
CA GLN A 503 -48.31 -59.07 -18.59
C GLN A 503 -47.29 -58.45 -19.54
N THR A 504 -46.01 -58.83 -19.42
CA THR A 504 -44.94 -58.32 -20.30
C THR A 504 -44.11 -59.48 -20.84
N ALA A 505 -43.75 -59.42 -22.14
CA ALA A 505 -42.80 -60.33 -22.77
C ALA A 505 -41.51 -59.62 -23.19
N GLY A 506 -40.37 -60.17 -22.77
CA GLY A 506 -39.04 -59.71 -23.17
C GLY A 506 -38.25 -60.83 -23.85
N GLN A 507 -37.44 -60.48 -24.85
CA GLN A 507 -36.64 -61.41 -25.66
C GLN A 507 -35.14 -61.16 -25.39
N ALA A 508 -34.43 -62.14 -24.84
CA ALA A 508 -33.03 -62.01 -24.43
C ALA A 508 -32.09 -62.82 -25.34
N LEU A 509 -31.00 -62.20 -25.79
CA LEU A 509 -29.96 -62.77 -26.64
C LEU A 509 -28.71 -63.11 -25.83
N GLY A 510 -28.33 -64.39 -25.80
CA GLY A 510 -27.13 -64.87 -25.11
C GLY A 510 -26.22 -65.68 -26.03
N ARG A 511 -24.89 -65.49 -25.92
CA ARG A 511 -23.89 -66.33 -26.61
C ARG A 511 -23.45 -67.49 -25.71
N GLY A 512 -23.65 -68.71 -26.16
CA GLY A 512 -23.19 -69.94 -25.52
C GLY A 512 -22.73 -70.97 -26.55
N VAL A 513 -21.85 -71.90 -26.16
CA VAL A 513 -21.26 -72.90 -27.07
C VAL A 513 -21.96 -74.25 -26.88
N SER A 514 -22.67 -74.70 -27.91
CA SER A 514 -23.24 -76.05 -28.02
C SER A 514 -23.27 -76.49 -29.49
N ALA A 515 -23.24 -77.80 -29.75
CA ALA A 515 -23.02 -78.35 -31.09
C ALA A 515 -24.27 -79.06 -31.66
N GLY A 516 -24.48 -78.91 -32.97
CA GLY A 516 -25.52 -79.61 -33.74
C GLY A 516 -26.61 -78.67 -34.26
N LEU A 517 -26.85 -78.68 -35.58
CA LEU A 517 -27.86 -77.84 -36.23
C LEU A 517 -29.08 -78.70 -36.60
N THR A 518 -30.09 -78.66 -35.73
CA THR A 518 -31.38 -79.34 -35.95
C THR A 518 -32.50 -78.31 -35.86
N VAL A 519 -33.19 -78.06 -36.98
CA VAL A 519 -34.46 -77.33 -36.96
C VAL A 519 -35.53 -78.27 -36.41
N GLY A 520 -35.78 -78.16 -35.10
CA GLY A 520 -36.81 -78.94 -34.41
C GLY A 520 -37.27 -78.20 -33.16
N ILE A 521 -38.58 -77.95 -33.07
CA ILE A 521 -39.19 -77.34 -31.89
C ILE A 521 -39.26 -78.41 -30.78
N ALA A 522 -38.19 -78.51 -29.99
CA ALA A 522 -38.17 -79.31 -28.78
C ALA A 522 -38.56 -78.43 -27.58
N PRO A 523 -39.62 -78.74 -26.82
CA PRO A 523 -40.02 -77.94 -25.67
C PRO A 523 -39.03 -78.11 -24.51
N SER A 524 -38.20 -77.10 -24.27
CA SER A 524 -37.36 -77.02 -23.07
C SER A 524 -38.07 -76.25 -21.95
N LEU A 525 -38.46 -76.95 -20.88
CA LEU A 525 -38.88 -76.31 -19.64
C LEU A 525 -37.66 -75.82 -18.86
N SER A 526 -37.46 -74.50 -18.80
CA SER A 526 -36.50 -73.86 -17.91
C SER A 526 -37.23 -73.04 -16.84
N ALA A 527 -37.23 -73.53 -15.61
CA ALA A 527 -37.63 -72.72 -14.46
C ALA A 527 -36.39 -72.00 -13.91
N SER A 528 -36.47 -70.66 -13.79
CA SER A 528 -35.41 -69.84 -13.22
C SER A 528 -35.98 -68.85 -12.21
N ASN A 529 -35.66 -69.03 -10.93
CA ASN A 529 -35.85 -67.98 -9.93
C ASN A 529 -34.62 -67.08 -9.94
N SER A 530 -34.81 -65.80 -10.28
CA SER A 530 -33.80 -64.76 -10.14
C SER A 530 -34.12 -63.90 -8.91
N TYR A 531 -33.28 -63.96 -7.90
CA TYR A 531 -33.36 -63.06 -6.75
C TYR A 531 -32.37 -61.92 -6.95
N GLN A 532 -32.90 -60.70 -7.13
CA GLN A 532 -32.13 -59.47 -6.99
C GLN A 532 -32.20 -59.02 -5.54
N TRP A 533 -31.06 -58.61 -5.00
CA TRP A 533 -30.95 -58.05 -3.65
C TRP A 533 -30.06 -56.82 -3.69
N GLN A 534 -30.38 -55.86 -2.83
CA GLN A 534 -29.60 -54.67 -2.56
C GLN A 534 -29.27 -54.68 -1.06
N PHE A 535 -28.05 -54.28 -0.70
CA PHE A 535 -27.62 -54.29 0.69
C PHE A 535 -27.17 -52.90 1.15
N ASP A 536 -28.14 -52.12 1.63
CA ASP A 536 -27.96 -50.71 2.01
C ASP A 536 -26.79 -50.46 3.00
N PRO A 537 -26.49 -51.34 3.99
CA PRO A 537 -25.31 -51.14 4.82
C PRO A 537 -23.98 -51.21 4.04
N ALA A 538 -23.86 -52.06 3.00
CA ALA A 538 -22.68 -52.05 2.14
C ALA A 538 -22.62 -50.81 1.26
N ILE A 539 -23.76 -50.22 0.86
CA ILE A 539 -23.80 -48.96 0.13
C ILE A 539 -23.23 -47.83 1.01
N LEU A 540 -23.72 -47.70 2.24
CA LEU A 540 -23.25 -46.69 3.19
C LEU A 540 -21.75 -46.87 3.53
N VAL A 541 -21.31 -48.09 3.83
CA VAL A 541 -19.88 -48.37 4.07
C VAL A 541 -19.03 -48.05 2.84
N THR A 542 -19.49 -48.40 1.63
CA THR A 542 -18.74 -48.05 0.40
C THR A 542 -18.68 -46.54 0.16
N GLN A 543 -19.72 -45.77 0.51
CA GLN A 543 -19.71 -44.31 0.40
C GLN A 543 -18.63 -43.70 1.30
N ILE A 544 -18.57 -44.11 2.57
CA ILE A 544 -17.54 -43.67 3.54
C ILE A 544 -16.14 -44.04 3.05
N LEU A 545 -15.94 -45.30 2.63
CA LEU A 545 -14.64 -45.76 2.12
C LEU A 545 -14.24 -45.03 0.82
N ARG A 546 -15.18 -44.64 -0.04
CA ARG A 546 -14.90 -43.80 -1.22
C ARG A 546 -14.51 -42.36 -0.86
N GLN A 547 -15.10 -41.77 0.18
CA GLN A 547 -14.65 -40.47 0.70
C GLN A 547 -13.22 -40.58 1.27
N GLN A 548 -12.92 -41.64 2.02
CA GLN A 548 -11.57 -41.96 2.48
C GLN A 548 -10.57 -42.13 1.31
N GLN A 549 -10.96 -42.81 0.23
CA GLN A 549 -10.16 -42.92 -1.00
C GLN A 549 -9.91 -41.57 -1.65
N ASN A 550 -10.92 -40.70 -1.73
CA ASN A 550 -10.76 -39.36 -2.30
C ASN A 550 -9.76 -38.52 -1.49
N LEU A 551 -9.77 -38.62 -0.15
CA LEU A 551 -8.79 -37.97 0.71
C LEU A 551 -7.37 -38.52 0.44
N LEU A 552 -7.18 -39.85 0.42
CA LEU A 552 -5.87 -40.44 0.11
C LEU A 552 -5.39 -40.14 -1.32
N ASN A 553 -6.31 -40.01 -2.28
CA ASN A 553 -6.01 -39.62 -3.67
C ASN A 553 -5.60 -38.13 -3.78
N LEU A 554 -6.10 -37.26 -2.89
CA LEU A 554 -5.60 -35.89 -2.76
C LEU A 554 -4.24 -35.86 -2.05
N ALA A 555 -4.08 -36.63 -0.97
CA ALA A 555 -2.84 -36.79 -0.23
C ALA A 555 -1.71 -37.36 -1.11
N SER A 556 -1.98 -38.29 -2.02
CA SER A 556 -0.97 -38.85 -2.93
C SER A 556 -0.48 -37.86 -3.99
N LYS A 557 -1.21 -36.75 -4.23
CA LYS A 557 -0.85 -35.68 -5.17
C LYS A 557 -0.09 -34.53 -4.52
N GLU A 558 -0.37 -34.23 -3.25
CA GLU A 558 0.15 -33.04 -2.57
C GLU A 558 0.98 -33.31 -1.31
N GLY A 559 1.01 -34.56 -0.84
CA GLY A 559 1.46 -34.94 0.48
C GLY A 559 0.35 -34.81 1.53
N ALA A 560 0.60 -35.40 2.70
CA ALA A 560 -0.23 -35.27 3.89
C ALA A 560 0.64 -35.31 5.16
N TYR A 561 0.05 -34.89 6.27
CA TYR A 561 0.67 -34.87 7.60
C TYR A 561 -0.17 -35.67 8.58
N TYR A 562 0.45 -36.56 9.36
CA TYR A 562 -0.12 -36.90 10.66
C TYR A 562 -0.02 -35.65 11.54
N THR A 563 -1.16 -35.26 12.11
CA THR A 563 -1.31 -34.05 12.88
C THR A 563 -1.87 -34.39 14.26
N ASP A 564 -1.13 -34.00 15.29
CA ASP A 564 -1.54 -34.13 16.69
C ASP A 564 -1.91 -32.73 17.20
N VAL A 565 -3.13 -32.58 17.72
CA VAL A 565 -3.66 -31.29 18.18
C VAL A 565 -4.00 -31.39 19.66
N TYR A 566 -3.13 -30.81 20.49
CA TYR A 566 -3.25 -30.78 21.94
C TYR A 566 -3.73 -29.41 22.40
N ALA A 567 -4.80 -29.38 23.19
CA ALA A 567 -5.27 -28.16 23.84
C ALA A 567 -5.16 -28.32 25.36
N MET A 568 -4.57 -27.34 26.03
CA MET A 568 -4.31 -27.35 27.47
C MET A 568 -4.86 -26.06 28.09
N ALA A 569 -5.51 -26.17 29.24
CA ALA A 569 -6.00 -25.02 30.01
C ALA A 569 -5.47 -25.04 31.46
N ARG A 570 -5.36 -23.86 32.06
CA ARG A 570 -5.02 -23.72 33.49
C ARG A 570 -6.21 -24.06 34.41
N THR A 571 -7.44 -23.92 33.92
CA THR A 571 -8.67 -24.13 34.69
C THR A 571 -9.59 -25.14 34.00
N GLU A 572 -10.51 -25.74 34.76
CA GLU A 572 -11.57 -26.59 34.20
C GLU A 572 -12.54 -25.77 33.33
N GLN A 573 -12.78 -24.48 33.67
CA GLN A 573 -13.60 -23.59 32.85
C GLN A 573 -12.97 -23.36 31.46
N GLY A 574 -11.66 -23.11 31.40
CA GLY A 574 -10.92 -23.01 30.14
C GLY A 574 -10.95 -24.31 29.34
N LYS A 575 -10.88 -25.48 29.99
CA LYS A 575 -11.06 -26.78 29.32
C LYS A 575 -12.45 -26.92 28.70
N GLN A 576 -13.51 -26.64 29.45
CA GLN A 576 -14.89 -26.72 28.94
C GLN A 576 -15.12 -25.72 27.78
N ALA A 577 -14.51 -24.54 27.84
CA ALA A 577 -14.52 -23.58 26.74
C ALA A 577 -13.82 -24.12 25.48
N LEU A 578 -12.61 -24.68 25.61
CA LEU A 578 -11.88 -25.31 24.50
C LEU A 578 -12.65 -26.49 23.89
N MET A 579 -13.33 -27.31 24.70
CA MET A 579 -14.17 -28.42 24.23
C MET A 579 -15.30 -27.98 23.30
N GLY A 580 -15.87 -26.78 23.50
CA GLY A 580 -16.90 -26.21 22.62
C GLY A 580 -16.32 -25.42 21.44
N LEU A 581 -15.37 -24.54 21.71
CA LEU A 581 -14.83 -23.58 20.73
C LEU A 581 -14.00 -24.25 19.62
N ILE A 582 -13.31 -25.36 19.90
CA ILE A 582 -12.51 -26.06 18.90
C ILE A 582 -13.40 -26.69 17.81
N PRO A 583 -14.43 -27.50 18.12
CA PRO A 583 -15.41 -27.92 17.12
C PRO A 583 -16.10 -26.75 16.42
N GLU A 584 -16.56 -25.72 17.14
CA GLU A 584 -17.21 -24.55 16.52
C GLU A 584 -16.33 -23.86 15.45
N SER A 585 -15.03 -23.74 15.73
CA SER A 585 -14.05 -23.11 14.85
C SER A 585 -13.74 -23.94 13.60
N PHE A 586 -13.58 -25.26 13.74
CA PHE A 586 -12.94 -26.11 12.73
C PHE A 586 -13.80 -27.25 12.16
N HIS A 587 -14.90 -27.63 12.81
CA HIS A 587 -15.85 -28.64 12.32
C HIS A 587 -16.74 -28.07 11.22
N GLY A 588 -17.10 -28.87 10.22
CA GLY A 588 -18.11 -28.50 9.24
C GLY A 588 -18.80 -29.71 8.64
N THR A 589 -19.83 -29.46 7.83
CA THR A 589 -20.74 -30.50 7.31
C THR A 589 -20.41 -30.92 5.88
N GLU A 590 -19.50 -30.23 5.19
CA GLU A 590 -19.15 -30.49 3.79
C GLU A 590 -17.85 -31.30 3.71
N ASP A 591 -17.84 -32.33 2.85
CA ASP A 591 -16.68 -33.16 2.43
C ASP A 591 -15.70 -33.72 3.49
N VAL A 592 -16.07 -33.77 4.78
CA VAL A 592 -15.29 -34.42 5.85
C VAL A 592 -15.76 -35.83 6.19
N ILE A 593 -14.83 -36.79 6.30
CA ILE A 593 -15.10 -38.19 6.68
C ILE A 593 -15.45 -38.32 8.18
N THR A 594 -14.80 -37.49 8.99
CA THR A 594 -15.01 -37.40 10.44
C THR A 594 -14.66 -35.98 10.79
N GLY A 595 -15.68 -35.15 11.03
CA GLY A 595 -15.47 -33.75 11.41
C GLY A 595 -14.78 -33.63 12.78
N VAL A 596 -14.18 -32.47 13.04
CA VAL A 596 -13.42 -32.19 14.27
C VAL A 596 -14.23 -32.48 15.54
N GLN A 597 -13.61 -33.20 16.48
CA GLN A 597 -14.13 -33.51 17.80
C GLN A 597 -13.03 -33.38 18.85
N THR A 598 -13.37 -32.87 20.04
CA THR A 598 -12.50 -32.89 21.22
C THR A 598 -12.82 -34.08 22.09
N ARG A 599 -11.78 -34.82 22.52
CA ARG A 599 -11.91 -35.96 23.44
C ARG A 599 -11.67 -35.50 24.87
N ASP A 600 -12.62 -35.78 25.75
CA ASP A 600 -12.36 -35.74 27.19
C ASP A 600 -11.55 -36.98 27.58
N LEU A 601 -10.48 -36.78 28.34
CA LEU A 601 -9.48 -37.80 28.64
C LEU A 601 -9.65 -38.34 30.06
N THR A 602 -9.38 -39.63 30.26
CA THR A 602 -9.17 -40.14 31.62
C THR A 602 -7.89 -39.54 32.23
N LEU A 603 -7.75 -39.58 33.55
CA LEU A 603 -6.62 -38.92 34.24
C LEU A 603 -5.26 -39.48 33.79
N GLU A 604 -5.16 -40.80 33.56
CA GLU A 604 -3.97 -41.46 33.04
C GLU A 604 -3.65 -41.04 31.59
N GLU A 605 -4.68 -40.90 30.75
CA GLU A 605 -4.52 -40.41 29.37
C GLU A 605 -4.14 -38.92 29.33
N SER A 606 -4.69 -38.11 30.24
CA SER A 606 -4.35 -36.69 30.40
C SER A 606 -2.90 -36.52 30.82
N ASP A 607 -2.39 -37.33 31.75
CA ASP A 607 -0.98 -37.32 32.15
C ASP A 607 -0.06 -37.75 30.99
N TYR A 608 -0.46 -38.78 30.23
CA TYR A 608 0.25 -39.24 29.02
C TYR A 608 0.32 -38.15 27.94
N ILE A 609 -0.81 -37.54 27.55
CA ILE A 609 -0.82 -36.45 26.56
C ILE A 609 -0.11 -35.20 27.09
N SER A 610 -0.20 -34.91 28.40
CA SER A 610 0.58 -33.82 29.01
C SER A 610 2.08 -34.05 28.85
N LEU A 611 2.58 -35.28 29.06
CA LEU A 611 3.99 -35.62 28.85
C LEU A 611 4.42 -35.40 27.39
N HIS A 612 3.60 -35.84 26.44
CA HIS A 612 3.86 -35.66 25.00
C HIS A 612 3.83 -34.19 24.57
N ALA A 613 2.84 -33.42 25.01
CA ALA A 613 2.75 -31.98 24.77
C ALA A 613 3.96 -31.22 25.34
N ARG A 614 4.38 -31.52 26.57
CA ARG A 614 5.58 -30.93 27.22
C ARG A 614 6.87 -31.16 26.43
N ALA A 615 6.98 -32.30 25.75
CA ALA A 615 8.16 -32.70 24.97
C ALA A 615 8.08 -32.31 23.49
N PHE A 616 6.96 -31.76 23.01
CA PHE A 616 6.65 -31.56 21.59
C PHE A 616 6.80 -32.87 20.77
N THR A 617 6.23 -33.96 21.28
CA THR A 617 6.17 -35.28 20.65
C THR A 617 4.73 -35.65 20.26
N PRO A 618 4.52 -36.33 19.11
CA PRO A 618 3.23 -36.91 18.75
C PRO A 618 2.94 -38.18 19.57
N SER A 619 1.67 -38.56 19.71
CA SER A 619 1.27 -39.76 20.46
C SER A 619 1.55 -41.03 19.65
N THR A 620 2.11 -42.07 20.25
CA THR A 620 2.29 -43.37 19.57
C THR A 620 1.18 -44.39 19.88
N ARG A 621 0.04 -43.96 20.45
CA ARG A 621 -1.10 -44.85 20.73
C ARG A 621 -1.72 -45.35 19.44
N VAL A 622 -1.53 -46.63 19.12
CA VAL A 622 -2.04 -47.26 17.90
C VAL A 622 -3.58 -47.37 17.95
N GLU A 623 -4.24 -47.01 16.85
CA GLU A 623 -5.69 -47.20 16.71
C GLU A 623 -6.01 -48.70 16.53
N THR A 624 -7.06 -49.16 17.21
CA THR A 624 -7.47 -50.58 17.26
C THR A 624 -8.71 -50.88 16.41
N ILE A 625 -9.40 -49.85 15.91
CA ILE A 625 -10.56 -49.98 15.02
C ILE A 625 -10.07 -50.19 13.57
N PRO A 626 -10.29 -51.36 12.92
CA PRO A 626 -9.67 -51.70 11.63
C PRO A 626 -10.10 -50.86 10.42
N GLU A 627 -11.14 -50.03 10.57
CA GLU A 627 -11.80 -49.27 9.52
C GLU A 627 -11.54 -47.76 9.61
N VAL A 628 -10.76 -47.33 10.63
CA VAL A 628 -10.32 -45.94 10.83
C VAL A 628 -9.03 -45.71 10.05
N LEU A 629 -9.02 -44.63 9.26
CA LEU A 629 -7.91 -44.29 8.35
C LEU A 629 -6.66 -43.76 9.09
N SER A 630 -6.80 -43.33 10.33
CA SER A 630 -5.66 -42.97 11.18
C SER A 630 -5.12 -44.20 11.89
N GLY A 631 -3.84 -44.52 11.67
CA GLY A 631 -3.16 -45.60 12.38
C GLY A 631 -2.88 -45.31 13.86
N TYR A 632 -3.05 -44.06 14.29
CA TYR A 632 -2.86 -43.59 15.65
C TYR A 632 -4.16 -42.98 16.20
N MET A 633 -4.44 -43.23 17.48
CA MET A 633 -5.72 -42.97 18.13
C MET A 633 -5.92 -41.49 18.53
N ASP A 634 -4.83 -40.72 18.63
CA ASP A 634 -4.82 -39.31 19.05
C ASP A 634 -4.39 -38.34 17.92
N SER A 635 -3.91 -38.89 16.80
CA SER A 635 -3.43 -38.13 15.63
C SER A 635 -4.43 -38.25 14.47
N THR A 636 -4.49 -37.26 13.57
CA THR A 636 -5.32 -37.34 12.35
C THR A 636 -4.46 -37.15 11.10
N LEU A 637 -4.70 -37.95 10.05
CA LEU A 637 -4.09 -37.72 8.73
C LEU A 637 -4.81 -36.56 8.03
N LEU A 638 -4.17 -35.40 7.96
CA LEU A 638 -4.73 -34.20 7.34
C LEU A 638 -4.07 -33.90 5.98
N THR A 639 -4.89 -33.47 5.03
CA THR A 639 -4.40 -32.84 3.80
C THR A 639 -3.82 -31.46 4.08
N MET A 640 -3.00 -30.95 3.16
CA MET A 640 -2.36 -29.63 3.29
C MET A 640 -3.34 -28.48 3.57
N LEU A 641 -4.55 -28.52 2.99
CA LEU A 641 -5.57 -27.49 3.17
C LEU A 641 -6.32 -27.64 4.52
N GLN A 642 -6.49 -28.88 4.99
CA GLN A 642 -7.08 -29.14 6.31
C GLN A 642 -6.14 -28.71 7.45
N LEU A 643 -4.84 -29.00 7.32
CA LEU A 643 -3.82 -28.52 8.26
C LEU A 643 -3.67 -26.98 8.20
N ALA A 644 -3.88 -26.37 7.03
CA ALA A 644 -3.90 -24.91 6.90
C ALA A 644 -5.00 -24.25 7.74
N ALA A 645 -6.17 -24.87 7.90
CA ALA A 645 -7.27 -24.33 8.72
C ALA A 645 -6.86 -24.11 10.19
N TYR A 646 -6.10 -25.04 10.77
CA TYR A 646 -5.57 -24.90 12.14
C TYR A 646 -4.42 -23.89 12.24
N THR A 647 -3.60 -23.74 11.20
CA THR A 647 -2.26 -23.15 11.30
C THR A 647 -2.09 -21.82 10.56
N ALA A 648 -3.09 -21.39 9.79
CA ALA A 648 -3.09 -20.10 9.13
C ALA A 648 -3.01 -18.93 10.14
N PRO A 649 -2.24 -17.87 9.86
CA PRO A 649 -2.15 -16.71 10.73
C PRO A 649 -3.50 -16.03 10.97
N GLY A 650 -3.96 -15.98 12.23
CA GLY A 650 -5.22 -15.34 12.62
C GLY A 650 -5.07 -13.83 12.81
N MET A 651 -5.99 -13.04 12.26
CA MET A 651 -5.99 -11.57 12.33
C MET A 651 -6.55 -11.04 13.67
N PHE A 652 -5.91 -11.38 14.79
CA PHE A 652 -6.38 -11.08 16.15
C PHE A 652 -5.50 -10.04 16.87
N GLU A 653 -6.07 -8.88 17.21
CA GLU A 653 -5.35 -7.71 17.76
C GLU A 653 -4.96 -7.79 19.24
N GLN A 654 -5.70 -8.56 20.06
CA GLN A 654 -5.43 -8.62 21.50
C GLN A 654 -4.29 -9.62 21.74
N GLY A 655 -3.08 -9.25 21.33
CA GLY A 655 -1.90 -10.10 21.28
C GLY A 655 -0.62 -9.34 20.94
N THR A 656 0.44 -10.06 20.56
CA THR A 656 1.73 -9.48 20.12
C THR A 656 1.75 -9.08 18.65
N ALA A 657 0.84 -9.64 17.84
CA ALA A 657 0.79 -9.40 16.39
C ALA A 657 -0.01 -8.13 16.09
N LEU A 658 0.61 -7.16 15.41
CA LEU A 658 -0.11 -6.02 14.84
C LEU A 658 -0.75 -6.43 13.50
N THR A 659 -2.07 -6.38 13.41
CA THR A 659 -2.85 -6.82 12.22
C THR A 659 -3.80 -5.76 11.64
N VAL A 660 -3.98 -4.61 12.32
CA VAL A 660 -4.73 -3.43 11.82
C VAL A 660 -3.93 -2.49 10.92
N GLN A 661 -2.61 -2.66 10.85
CA GLN A 661 -1.76 -1.82 10.01
C GLN A 661 -1.77 -2.33 8.56
N GLU A 662 -2.25 -1.50 7.62
CA GLU A 662 -2.05 -1.73 6.17
C GLU A 662 -0.55 -1.86 5.84
N SER A 663 -0.24 -2.65 4.81
CA SER A 663 1.09 -2.82 4.24
C SER A 663 1.77 -1.48 3.88
N THR A 664 3.10 -1.49 3.82
CA THR A 664 3.84 -0.35 3.25
C THR A 664 3.81 -0.46 1.73
N PRO A 665 3.49 0.63 0.99
CA PRO A 665 3.42 0.61 -0.47
C PRO A 665 4.70 0.14 -1.16
N ASP A 666 4.59 -0.17 -2.45
CA ASP A 666 5.75 -0.50 -3.26
C ASP A 666 6.60 0.73 -3.57
N PHE A 667 7.90 0.59 -3.39
CA PHE A 667 8.90 1.60 -3.67
C PHE A 667 10.04 0.96 -4.44
N ALA A 668 10.65 1.71 -5.36
CA ALA A 668 11.79 1.23 -6.10
C ALA A 668 12.97 0.94 -5.17
N PHE A 669 13.69 -0.15 -5.48
CA PHE A 669 14.90 -0.55 -4.77
C PHE A 669 16.03 -0.72 -5.79
N ARG A 670 17.12 0.04 -5.64
CA ARG A 670 18.20 0.11 -6.64
C ARG A 670 19.58 -0.07 -6.01
N PRO A 671 20.16 -1.29 -6.03
CA PRO A 671 21.46 -1.54 -5.42
C PRO A 671 22.64 -0.88 -6.16
N GLY A 672 22.53 -0.73 -7.49
CA GLY A 672 23.60 -0.24 -8.36
C GLY A 672 23.57 1.25 -8.66
N MET A 673 22.96 2.10 -7.82
CA MET A 673 22.89 3.55 -8.11
C MET A 673 24.29 4.17 -8.26
N ALA A 674 24.48 4.96 -9.31
CA ALA A 674 25.70 5.71 -9.57
C ALA A 674 25.79 6.99 -8.71
N GLY A 675 27.02 7.50 -8.56
CA GLY A 675 27.31 8.75 -7.86
C GLY A 675 27.98 8.58 -6.50
N ASP A 676 28.78 9.58 -6.12
CA ASP A 676 29.70 9.51 -4.98
C ASP A 676 29.07 10.05 -3.68
N VAL A 677 27.98 10.82 -3.79
CA VAL A 677 27.26 11.40 -2.65
C VAL A 677 26.26 10.40 -2.08
N ILE A 678 26.44 9.98 -0.82
CA ILE A 678 25.56 9.00 -0.14
C ILE A 678 24.60 9.72 0.82
N ILE A 679 23.31 9.75 0.49
CA ILE A 679 22.30 10.50 1.24
C ILE A 679 21.63 9.65 2.33
N GLY A 680 21.43 8.35 2.09
CA GLY A 680 20.62 7.52 2.98
C GLY A 680 20.74 6.03 2.72
N TRP A 681 19.93 5.25 3.42
CA TRP A 681 19.76 3.81 3.23
C TRP A 681 18.41 3.50 2.58
N GLN A 682 18.37 2.58 1.62
CA GLN A 682 17.14 2.20 0.91
C GLN A 682 16.39 1.09 1.66
N TRP A 683 15.05 1.18 1.66
CA TRP A 683 14.14 0.18 2.19
C TRP A 683 13.61 -0.71 1.06
N SER A 684 13.42 -2.00 1.34
CA SER A 684 12.95 -2.99 0.35
C SER A 684 11.49 -3.37 0.59
N SER A 685 10.65 -3.21 -0.43
CA SER A 685 9.24 -3.65 -0.43
C SER A 685 9.05 -5.14 -0.24
N GLU A 686 10.01 -5.94 -0.74
CA GLU A 686 10.00 -7.40 -0.69
C GLU A 686 10.23 -7.92 0.73
N THR A 687 11.23 -7.37 1.43
CA THR A 687 11.57 -7.82 2.80
C THR A 687 10.85 -7.02 3.89
N GLY A 688 10.25 -5.88 3.57
CA GLY A 688 9.64 -4.97 4.53
C GLY A 688 10.63 -4.27 5.46
N GLN A 689 11.93 -4.27 5.13
CA GLN A 689 13.03 -3.83 6.00
C GLN A 689 13.95 -2.78 5.35
N LEU A 690 14.59 -1.98 6.21
CA LEU A 690 15.67 -1.07 5.81
C LEU A 690 16.94 -1.88 5.54
N THR A 691 17.65 -1.56 4.45
CA THR A 691 18.86 -2.30 4.03
C THR A 691 20.11 -1.41 4.10
N HIS A 692 21.30 -2.01 4.11
CA HIS A 692 22.56 -1.27 3.96
C HIS A 692 22.87 -0.87 2.50
N THR A 693 21.85 -0.73 1.66
CA THR A 693 21.97 -0.31 0.27
C THR A 693 21.88 1.22 0.20
N PRO A 694 22.93 1.93 -0.24
CA PRO A 694 22.94 3.40 -0.17
C PRO A 694 22.04 4.02 -1.25
N LEU A 695 21.30 5.06 -0.87
CA LEU A 695 20.80 6.06 -1.81
C LEU A 695 21.97 6.95 -2.23
N ARG A 696 22.39 6.84 -3.50
CA ARG A 696 23.45 7.65 -4.10
C ARG A 696 22.89 8.75 -4.99
N LEU A 697 23.66 9.84 -5.10
CA LEU A 697 23.40 10.95 -6.00
C LEU A 697 24.66 11.23 -6.83
N SER A 698 24.50 11.32 -8.13
CA SER A 698 25.52 11.78 -9.08
C SER A 698 25.36 13.28 -9.37
N PHE A 699 26.44 13.93 -9.81
CA PHE A 699 26.45 15.38 -10.03
C PHE A 699 25.48 15.84 -11.13
N ASP A 700 25.30 15.04 -12.18
CA ASP A 700 24.36 15.27 -13.28
C ASP A 700 22.88 15.20 -12.84
N ARG A 701 22.59 14.40 -11.81
CA ARG A 701 21.29 14.26 -11.14
C ARG A 701 21.12 15.19 -9.93
N HIS A 702 22.07 16.07 -9.65
CA HIS A 702 21.89 17.13 -8.66
C HIS A 702 21.00 18.24 -9.23
N PHE A 703 19.92 18.56 -8.53
CA PHE A 703 18.88 19.51 -8.94
C PHE A 703 18.36 20.29 -7.73
N HIS A 704 17.57 21.33 -8.00
CA HIS A 704 16.70 21.94 -6.99
C HIS A 704 15.93 20.85 -6.24
N THR A 705 16.00 20.87 -4.90
CA THR A 705 15.52 19.77 -4.05
C THR A 705 14.53 20.27 -3.01
N ALA A 706 13.38 19.60 -2.89
CA ALA A 706 12.39 19.89 -1.85
C ALA A 706 12.52 18.93 -0.65
N PHE A 707 12.61 19.48 0.57
CA PHE A 707 12.59 18.73 1.82
C PHE A 707 11.34 19.12 2.61
N CYS A 708 10.30 18.29 2.56
CA CYS A 708 8.95 18.68 2.97
C CYS A 708 8.30 17.68 3.94
N GLY A 709 7.53 18.19 4.91
CA GLY A 709 6.79 17.39 5.88
C GLY A 709 6.70 18.02 7.27
N ASP A 710 6.05 17.34 8.21
CA ASP A 710 5.82 17.79 9.58
C ASP A 710 7.14 18.03 10.36
N THR A 711 7.04 18.78 11.46
CA THR A 711 8.18 19.10 12.34
C THR A 711 8.67 17.88 13.12
N GLY A 712 9.99 17.72 13.22
CA GLY A 712 10.64 16.62 13.95
C GLY A 712 10.80 15.30 13.18
N PHE A 713 10.37 15.20 11.92
CA PHE A 713 10.40 13.93 11.16
C PHE A 713 11.72 13.59 10.46
N GLY A 714 12.56 14.59 10.17
CA GLY A 714 13.88 14.37 9.56
C GLY A 714 14.26 15.29 8.40
N LYS A 715 13.42 16.27 8.01
CA LYS A 715 13.69 17.23 6.92
C LYS A 715 15.12 17.77 6.92
N SER A 716 15.51 18.40 8.02
CA SER A 716 16.83 19.03 8.17
C SER A 716 17.96 18.00 8.11
N VAL A 717 17.75 16.77 8.60
CA VAL A 717 18.76 15.70 8.54
C VAL A 717 19.09 15.34 7.08
N ALA A 718 18.07 15.21 6.22
CA ALA A 718 18.29 14.94 4.80
C ALA A 718 18.92 16.13 4.06
N ALA A 719 18.50 17.36 4.38
CA ALA A 719 19.07 18.58 3.81
C ALA A 719 20.54 18.78 4.21
N GLU A 720 20.86 18.62 5.49
CA GLU A 720 22.23 18.66 6.01
C GLU A 720 23.11 17.57 5.41
N ARG A 721 22.58 16.35 5.25
CA ARG A 721 23.32 15.24 4.66
C ARG A 721 23.65 15.49 3.19
N LEU A 722 22.71 16.06 2.44
CA LEU A 722 22.97 16.55 1.09
C LEU A 722 24.05 17.65 1.12
N ALA A 723 23.85 18.71 1.91
CA ALA A 723 24.78 19.83 2.02
C ALA A 723 26.21 19.39 2.38
N TYR A 724 26.36 18.51 3.37
CA TYR A 724 27.64 17.97 3.81
C TYR A 724 28.38 17.25 2.69
N GLU A 725 27.74 16.25 2.06
CA GLU A 725 28.37 15.45 1.03
C GLU A 725 28.64 16.27 -0.25
N THR A 726 27.70 17.11 -0.71
CA THR A 726 27.92 17.92 -1.92
C THR A 726 28.98 19.01 -1.71
N THR A 727 29.03 19.64 -0.54
CA THR A 727 30.12 20.59 -0.22
C THR A 727 31.47 19.89 -0.20
N ARG A 728 31.57 18.75 0.49
CA ARG A 728 32.83 18.03 0.69
C ARG A 728 33.35 17.32 -0.57
N GLN A 729 32.48 16.66 -1.33
CA GLN A 729 32.87 15.85 -2.50
C GLN A 729 33.00 16.69 -3.78
N TRP A 730 32.15 17.71 -3.93
CA TRP A 730 32.03 18.47 -5.18
C TRP A 730 32.44 19.95 -5.04
N HIS A 731 33.01 20.35 -3.89
CA HIS A 731 33.57 21.68 -3.63
C HIS A 731 32.59 22.83 -3.93
N PHE A 732 31.34 22.69 -3.49
CA PHE A 732 30.32 23.74 -3.65
C PHE A 732 30.60 24.97 -2.77
N ARG A 733 30.21 26.14 -3.28
CA ARG A 733 29.88 27.30 -2.44
C ARG A 733 28.47 27.10 -1.90
N SER A 734 28.39 26.63 -0.67
CA SER A 734 27.15 26.27 0.00
C SER A 734 26.72 27.37 0.94
N VAL A 735 25.48 27.82 0.83
CA VAL A 735 24.91 28.87 1.70
C VAL A 735 23.65 28.33 2.35
N VAL A 736 23.60 28.37 3.67
CA VAL A 736 22.43 28.02 4.47
C VAL A 736 21.83 29.29 5.03
N LEU A 737 20.57 29.53 4.68
CA LEU A 737 19.73 30.59 5.22
C LEU A 737 18.90 29.96 6.35
N ASP A 738 19.46 29.98 7.56
CA ASP A 738 18.85 29.37 8.75
C ASP A 738 17.93 30.41 9.40
N PHE A 739 16.61 30.21 9.35
CA PHE A 739 15.66 31.17 9.93
C PHE A 739 15.68 31.16 11.47
N GLY A 740 16.23 30.08 12.06
CA GLY A 740 16.50 29.91 13.47
C GLY A 740 18.00 29.87 13.77
N GLN A 741 18.45 28.77 14.40
CA GLN A 741 19.83 28.50 14.84
C GLN A 741 20.14 26.98 14.75
N GLY A 742 19.51 26.25 13.83
CA GLY A 742 19.55 24.78 13.76
C GLY A 742 20.81 24.18 13.11
N TRP A 743 21.56 24.95 12.32
CA TRP A 743 22.64 24.43 11.47
C TRP A 743 24.06 24.54 12.05
N ARG A 744 24.25 25.24 13.18
CA ARG A 744 25.57 25.48 13.81
C ARG A 744 26.45 24.25 14.01
N ARG A 745 25.86 23.07 14.21
CA ARG A 745 26.58 21.79 14.26
C ARG A 745 27.48 21.50 13.05
N ALA A 746 27.27 22.17 11.92
CA ALA A 746 28.13 22.04 10.76
C ALA A 746 29.57 22.51 10.98
N LEU A 747 29.82 23.41 11.96
CA LEU A 747 31.18 23.78 12.37
C LEU A 747 31.99 22.58 12.92
N ASN A 748 31.29 21.51 13.30
CA ASN A 748 31.84 20.26 13.82
C ASN A 748 31.65 19.07 12.87
N TRP A 749 31.33 19.31 11.59
CA TRP A 749 31.29 18.25 10.57
C TRP A 749 32.71 17.90 10.08
N SER A 750 33.09 16.63 10.27
CA SER A 750 34.42 16.12 9.92
C SER A 750 34.76 16.30 8.44
N GLY A 751 35.91 16.89 8.13
CA GLY A 751 36.38 17.08 6.75
C GLY A 751 35.91 18.38 6.09
N LEU A 752 35.34 19.31 6.86
CA LEU A 752 35.07 20.70 6.46
C LEU A 752 35.86 21.71 7.32
N ASP A 753 36.92 21.26 7.98
CA ASP A 753 37.78 22.07 8.83
C ASP A 753 38.38 23.27 8.08
N GLY A 754 38.15 24.48 8.57
CA GLY A 754 38.52 25.73 7.88
C GLY A 754 37.69 26.06 6.63
N ARG A 755 36.64 25.28 6.34
CA ARG A 755 35.71 25.43 5.20
C ARG A 755 34.28 25.71 5.65
N VAL A 756 34.08 26.14 6.90
CA VAL A 756 32.77 26.58 7.45
C VAL A 756 32.90 27.98 8.06
N ASP A 757 31.96 28.88 7.77
CA ASP A 757 31.81 30.17 8.45
C ASP A 757 30.35 30.33 8.94
N ILE A 758 30.19 30.99 10.08
CA ILE A 758 28.88 31.26 10.70
C ILE A 758 28.76 32.77 10.89
N ARG A 759 27.64 33.33 10.44
CA ARG A 759 27.28 34.75 10.51
C ARG A 759 25.86 34.89 11.03
N GLN A 760 25.64 35.83 11.95
CA GLN A 760 24.34 35.99 12.62
C GLN A 760 23.66 37.31 12.24
N LEU A 761 22.35 37.26 12.00
CA LEU A 761 21.58 38.43 11.58
C LEU A 761 21.17 39.35 12.74
N TYR A 762 21.05 38.82 13.95
CA TYR A 762 20.60 39.59 15.11
C TYR A 762 21.74 40.41 15.73
N PRO A 763 21.49 41.65 16.19
CA PRO A 763 22.47 42.42 16.93
C PRO A 763 22.85 41.78 18.27
N GLY A 764 24.10 41.97 18.69
CA GLY A 764 24.63 41.38 19.93
C GLY A 764 25.03 39.90 19.81
N ALA A 765 24.88 39.29 18.62
CA ALA A 765 25.39 37.95 18.33
C ALA A 765 26.93 37.85 18.42
N PRO A 766 27.50 36.64 18.57
CA PRO A 766 28.96 36.43 18.61
C PRO A 766 29.71 36.86 17.34
N ARG A 767 29.15 36.60 16.15
CA ARG A 767 29.69 37.00 14.83
C ARG A 767 28.61 37.69 14.00
N PRO A 768 28.26 38.95 14.33
CA PRO A 768 27.19 39.66 13.65
C PRO A 768 27.55 39.93 12.19
N LEU A 769 26.60 39.72 11.27
CA LEU A 769 26.76 40.06 9.86
C LEU A 769 26.69 41.58 9.68
N ARG A 770 27.86 42.24 9.65
CA ARG A 770 27.96 43.68 9.39
C ARG A 770 27.81 43.98 7.90
N TRP A 771 26.61 44.34 7.46
CA TRP A 771 26.26 44.47 6.03
C TRP A 771 25.42 45.71 5.74
N ASN A 772 25.95 46.72 5.03
CA ASN A 772 25.14 47.81 4.51
C ASN A 772 24.18 47.30 3.41
N ILE A 773 22.90 47.15 3.73
CA ILE A 773 21.88 46.65 2.80
C ILE A 773 21.58 47.61 1.64
N LEU A 774 21.93 48.89 1.77
CA LEU A 774 21.74 49.89 0.71
C LEU A 774 23.01 50.12 -0.14
N LYS A 775 24.13 49.49 0.19
CA LYS A 775 25.32 49.46 -0.66
C LYS A 775 25.05 48.57 -1.89
N VAL A 776 25.35 49.08 -3.08
CA VAL A 776 25.17 48.35 -4.34
C VAL A 776 26.26 47.26 -4.44
N PRO A 777 25.91 45.98 -4.68
CA PRO A 777 26.88 44.91 -4.89
C PRO A 777 27.68 45.11 -6.18
N ARG A 778 28.95 44.67 -6.19
CA ARG A 778 29.89 44.89 -7.32
C ARG A 778 29.32 44.50 -8.69
N ARG A 779 28.55 43.40 -8.76
CA ARG A 779 28.02 42.82 -10.02
C ARG A 779 26.55 43.14 -10.33
N LEU A 780 25.88 44.01 -9.56
CA LEU A 780 24.48 44.38 -9.79
C LEU A 780 24.34 45.86 -10.15
N TYR A 781 23.66 46.17 -11.25
CA TYR A 781 23.38 47.55 -11.65
C TYR A 781 22.55 48.31 -10.59
N PRO A 782 22.88 49.57 -10.24
CA PRO A 782 22.24 50.32 -9.16
C PRO A 782 20.72 50.42 -9.28
N GLY A 783 20.22 50.72 -10.48
CA GLY A 783 18.77 50.82 -10.74
C GLY A 783 18.02 49.51 -10.54
N ARG A 784 18.65 48.36 -10.86
CA ARG A 784 18.10 47.03 -10.60
C ARG A 784 18.13 46.71 -9.11
N TYR A 785 19.26 46.97 -8.44
CA TYR A 785 19.40 46.72 -7.01
C TYR A 785 18.38 47.52 -6.17
N ARG A 786 18.18 48.81 -6.49
CA ARG A 786 17.15 49.64 -5.86
C ARG A 786 15.74 49.07 -6.01
N THR A 787 15.41 48.54 -7.18
CA THR A 787 14.12 47.86 -7.41
C THR A 787 14.01 46.61 -6.54
N LEU A 788 15.04 45.76 -6.58
CA LEU A 788 15.12 44.50 -5.86
C LEU A 788 14.95 44.68 -4.34
N VAL A 789 15.68 45.63 -3.71
CA VAL A 789 15.52 45.94 -2.29
C VAL A 789 14.07 46.33 -1.95
N SER A 790 13.46 47.17 -2.79
CA SER A 790 12.08 47.64 -2.57
C SER A 790 11.06 46.50 -2.70
N GLU A 791 11.21 45.65 -3.71
CA GLU A 791 10.32 44.51 -3.98
C GLU A 791 10.44 43.40 -2.93
N LEU A 792 11.66 43.07 -2.49
CA LEU A 792 11.87 42.03 -1.49
C LEU A 792 11.43 42.46 -0.09
N PHE A 793 11.62 43.73 0.28
CA PHE A 793 11.09 44.27 1.55
C PHE A 793 9.56 44.33 1.52
N ALA A 794 8.95 44.68 0.38
CA ALA A 794 7.51 44.60 0.21
C ALA A 794 6.99 43.15 0.32
N ASN A 795 7.61 42.20 -0.38
CA ASN A 795 7.25 40.78 -0.36
C ASN A 795 7.37 40.18 1.05
N ALA A 796 8.49 40.41 1.75
CA ALA A 796 8.73 39.92 3.10
C ALA A 796 7.67 40.39 4.12
N GLY A 797 7.08 41.57 3.92
CA GLY A 797 6.05 42.14 4.78
C GLY A 797 4.62 41.99 4.27
N ARG A 798 4.43 41.27 3.15
CA ARG A 798 3.19 41.13 2.38
C ARG A 798 2.51 42.48 2.09
N MET A 799 3.32 43.43 1.64
CA MET A 799 2.90 44.82 1.38
C MET A 799 2.30 44.98 -0.02
N GLY A 800 1.23 45.76 -0.13
CA GLY A 800 0.52 45.97 -1.41
C GLY A 800 1.25 46.93 -2.38
N PRO A 801 0.81 47.01 -3.65
CA PRO A 801 1.49 47.80 -4.70
C PRO A 801 1.70 49.29 -4.35
N ARG A 802 0.78 49.91 -3.60
CA ARG A 802 0.91 51.31 -3.15
C ARG A 802 2.09 51.48 -2.17
N GLN A 803 2.28 50.49 -1.28
CA GLN A 803 3.36 50.48 -0.28
C GLN A 803 4.72 50.27 -0.94
N LEU A 804 4.80 49.33 -1.89
CA LEU A 804 5.97 49.16 -2.78
C LEU A 804 6.32 50.46 -3.53
N GLY A 805 5.30 51.17 -4.04
CA GLY A 805 5.47 52.47 -4.68
C GLY A 805 6.15 53.51 -3.79
N PHE A 806 5.75 53.63 -2.52
CA PHE A 806 6.39 54.53 -1.56
C PHE A 806 7.84 54.12 -1.24
N LEU A 807 8.08 52.84 -0.95
CA LEU A 807 9.41 52.28 -0.71
C LEU A 807 10.38 52.62 -1.86
N ARG A 808 9.98 52.28 -3.10
CA ARG A 808 10.78 52.48 -4.31
C ARG A 808 11.02 53.96 -4.62
N ARG A 809 10.02 54.83 -4.42
CA ARG A 809 10.19 56.27 -4.65
C ARG A 809 11.13 56.90 -3.62
N ALA A 810 11.00 56.54 -2.34
CA ALA A 810 11.88 57.02 -1.29
C ALA A 810 13.34 56.56 -1.51
N LEU A 811 13.55 55.28 -1.86
CA LEU A 811 14.89 54.76 -2.12
C LEU A 811 15.53 55.35 -3.39
N THR A 812 14.72 55.58 -4.44
CA THR A 812 15.18 56.30 -5.65
C THR A 812 15.69 57.69 -5.26
N GLN A 813 14.94 58.46 -4.46
CA GLN A 813 15.41 59.77 -3.99
C GLN A 813 16.69 59.70 -3.15
N VAL A 814 16.87 58.70 -2.27
CA VAL A 814 18.13 58.52 -1.54
C VAL A 814 19.29 58.29 -2.51
N TYR A 815 19.10 57.44 -3.51
CA TYR A 815 20.15 57.11 -4.47
C TYR A 815 20.48 58.25 -5.44
N THR A 816 19.50 59.02 -5.93
CA THR A 816 19.74 60.22 -6.75
C THR A 816 20.48 61.30 -5.96
N ASN A 817 20.09 61.55 -4.70
CA ASN A 817 20.74 62.54 -3.82
C ASN A 817 22.20 62.21 -3.48
N LEU A 818 22.62 60.95 -3.65
CA LEU A 818 23.99 60.46 -3.45
C LEU A 818 24.75 60.19 -4.77
N GLY A 819 24.14 60.48 -5.93
CA GLY A 819 24.76 60.24 -7.24
C GLY A 819 25.01 58.77 -7.57
N ILE A 820 24.27 57.84 -6.96
CA ILE A 820 24.46 56.37 -7.06
C ILE A 820 23.88 55.81 -8.35
N LEU A 821 22.79 56.40 -8.87
CA LEU A 821 22.18 55.98 -10.14
C LEU A 821 22.97 56.55 -11.32
N THR A 822 24.21 56.09 -11.52
CA THR A 822 25.18 56.64 -12.49
C THR A 822 24.74 56.58 -13.96
N THR A 823 23.68 55.83 -14.29
CA THR A 823 23.07 55.75 -15.63
C THR A 823 21.73 56.51 -15.75
N ASP A 824 21.29 57.20 -14.70
CA ASP A 824 20.00 57.92 -14.68
C ASP A 824 20.17 59.35 -15.21
N PRO A 825 19.32 59.83 -16.13
CA PRO A 825 19.35 61.21 -16.60
C PRO A 825 19.31 62.27 -15.49
N GLU A 826 18.66 62.01 -14.35
CA GLU A 826 18.66 62.94 -13.21
C GLU A 826 20.05 63.11 -12.58
N VAL A 827 20.89 62.06 -12.59
CA VAL A 827 22.25 62.07 -12.03
C VAL A 827 23.27 62.57 -13.05
N ILE A 828 23.17 62.14 -14.31
CA ILE A 828 24.08 62.55 -15.39
C ILE A 828 24.01 64.07 -15.62
N ASN A 829 22.81 64.65 -15.62
CA ASN A 829 22.63 66.10 -15.80
C ASN A 829 22.75 66.90 -14.47
N HIS A 830 23.07 66.25 -13.35
CA HIS A 830 23.18 66.92 -12.06
C HIS A 830 24.46 67.75 -11.97
N GLN A 831 24.35 69.04 -11.65
CA GLN A 831 25.49 69.98 -11.56
C GLN A 831 26.66 69.40 -10.74
N THR A 832 26.36 68.87 -9.55
CA THR A 832 27.29 68.09 -8.72
C THR A 832 27.54 66.69 -9.31
N TRP A 833 26.61 65.74 -9.17
CA TRP A 833 26.86 64.30 -9.36
C TRP A 833 27.19 63.83 -10.78
N GLY A 834 26.93 64.65 -11.81
CA GLY A 834 27.30 64.39 -13.20
C GLY A 834 28.80 64.43 -13.47
N HIS A 835 29.61 64.84 -12.48
CA HIS A 835 31.07 64.90 -12.56
C HIS A 835 31.73 64.12 -11.40
N LEU A 836 33.02 63.81 -11.54
CA LEU A 836 33.84 63.27 -10.45
C LEU A 836 34.18 64.34 -9.41
N GLN A 837 33.93 64.04 -8.14
CA GLN A 837 33.94 65.04 -7.05
C GLN A 837 35.30 65.26 -6.42
N ASP A 838 36.07 64.18 -6.20
CA ASP A 838 37.28 64.21 -5.40
C ASP A 838 38.35 63.24 -5.94
N SER A 839 39.54 63.32 -5.37
CA SER A 839 40.68 62.48 -5.75
C SER A 839 40.48 60.99 -5.45
N VAL A 840 39.52 60.63 -4.59
CA VAL A 840 39.21 59.24 -4.23
C VAL A 840 38.30 58.61 -5.29
N GLU A 841 37.29 59.34 -5.77
CA GLU A 841 36.50 58.91 -6.94
C GLU A 841 37.38 58.70 -8.18
N VAL A 842 38.37 59.58 -8.39
CA VAL A 842 39.38 59.42 -9.45
C VAL A 842 40.24 58.18 -9.22
N ALA A 843 40.71 57.94 -7.99
CA ALA A 843 41.52 56.77 -7.67
C ALA A 843 40.76 55.45 -7.89
N VAL A 844 39.50 55.37 -7.49
CA VAL A 844 38.62 54.18 -7.70
C VAL A 844 38.47 53.86 -9.20
N ILE A 845 38.34 54.88 -10.05
CA ILE A 845 38.23 54.68 -11.50
C ILE A 845 39.59 54.31 -12.11
N GLN A 846 40.68 54.94 -11.65
CA GLN A 846 42.02 54.63 -12.13
C GLN A 846 42.44 53.20 -11.76
N GLU A 847 42.17 52.75 -10.53
CA GLU A 847 42.42 51.36 -10.09
C GLU A 847 41.67 50.35 -10.98
N TRP A 848 40.43 50.64 -11.35
CA TRP A 848 39.69 49.79 -12.28
C TRP A 848 40.30 49.79 -13.69
N ARG A 849 40.74 50.95 -14.21
CA ARG A 849 41.44 51.03 -15.50
C ARG A 849 42.73 50.22 -15.50
N ASP A 850 43.53 50.37 -14.45
CA ASP A 850 44.82 49.69 -14.30
C ASP A 850 44.62 48.17 -14.23
N HIS A 851 43.64 47.70 -13.44
CA HIS A 851 43.26 46.28 -13.35
C HIS A 851 42.80 45.70 -14.70
N ASN A 852 42.03 46.48 -15.47
CA ASN A 852 41.49 46.06 -16.78
C ASN A 852 42.39 46.44 -17.97
N ARG A 853 43.59 46.99 -17.72
CA ARG A 853 44.60 47.41 -18.71
C ARG A 853 44.08 48.45 -19.72
N ILE A 854 43.18 49.33 -19.29
CA ILE A 854 42.59 50.41 -20.10
C ILE A 854 43.48 51.65 -20.01
N SER A 855 43.83 52.22 -21.17
CA SER A 855 44.75 53.37 -21.26
C SER A 855 44.04 54.71 -21.07
N GLY A 856 44.62 55.59 -20.25
CA GLY A 856 44.22 57.00 -20.12
C GLY A 856 43.88 57.41 -18.68
N SER A 857 44.37 58.57 -18.26
CA SER A 857 44.17 59.13 -16.92
C SER A 857 42.84 59.90 -16.79
N VAL A 858 42.23 59.87 -15.61
CA VAL A 858 41.04 60.66 -15.26
C VAL A 858 41.40 61.74 -14.23
N SER A 859 40.64 62.83 -14.16
CA SER A 859 40.82 63.92 -13.21
C SER A 859 39.52 64.30 -12.50
N VAL A 860 39.62 65.05 -11.40
CA VAL A 860 38.46 65.68 -10.75
C VAL A 860 37.75 66.59 -11.75
N GLY A 861 36.42 66.63 -11.72
CA GLY A 861 35.59 67.38 -12.66
C GLY A 861 35.37 66.70 -14.02
N HIS A 862 35.92 65.50 -14.27
CA HIS A 862 35.61 64.73 -15.49
C HIS A 862 34.13 64.32 -15.49
N SER A 863 33.46 64.37 -16.65
CA SER A 863 32.05 63.99 -16.79
C SER A 863 31.87 62.49 -16.61
N ILE A 864 30.79 62.07 -15.93
CA ILE A 864 30.46 60.65 -15.84
C ILE A 864 29.91 60.10 -17.17
N SER A 865 29.42 60.95 -18.09
CA SER A 865 28.93 60.51 -19.41
C SER A 865 29.99 59.80 -20.25
N ASP A 866 31.26 60.10 -19.99
CA ASP A 866 32.39 59.71 -20.83
C ASP A 866 33.10 58.46 -20.27
N LEU A 867 32.62 57.94 -19.14
CA LEU A 867 33.16 56.77 -18.43
C LEU A 867 32.62 55.46 -19.00
N HIS A 868 33.44 54.40 -18.91
CA HIS A 868 33.00 53.06 -19.30
C HIS A 868 31.96 52.47 -18.31
N PRO A 869 31.09 51.54 -18.76
CA PRO A 869 30.09 50.92 -17.88
C PRO A 869 30.64 50.28 -16.59
N GLY A 870 31.86 49.72 -16.63
CA GLY A 870 32.54 49.19 -15.44
C GLY A 870 33.08 50.26 -14.49
N GLU A 871 33.44 51.43 -15.00
CA GLU A 871 33.84 52.61 -14.22
C GLU A 871 32.62 53.20 -13.51
N LEU A 872 31.50 53.33 -14.24
CA LEU A 872 30.20 53.77 -13.71
C LEU A 872 29.67 52.83 -12.62
N GLN A 873 29.92 51.53 -12.75
CA GLN A 873 29.57 50.54 -11.73
C GLN A 873 30.44 50.72 -10.46
N ASN A 874 31.76 50.83 -10.59
CA ASN A 874 32.64 51.02 -9.43
C ASN A 874 32.41 52.36 -8.73
N LEU A 875 32.16 53.44 -9.48
CA LEU A 875 31.76 54.73 -8.94
C LEU A 875 30.42 54.64 -8.17
N ALA A 876 29.43 53.91 -8.69
CA ALA A 876 28.17 53.69 -8.00
C ALA A 876 28.34 52.85 -6.71
N VAL A 877 29.16 51.78 -6.76
CA VAL A 877 29.50 50.96 -5.58
C VAL A 877 30.18 51.82 -4.51
N TRP A 878 31.14 52.68 -4.90
CA TRP A 878 31.80 53.63 -4.01
C TRP A 878 30.82 54.62 -3.38
N ARG A 879 30.06 55.37 -4.20
CA ARG A 879 29.05 56.34 -3.72
C ARG A 879 28.01 55.68 -2.81
N SER A 880 27.62 54.43 -3.09
CA SER A 880 26.64 53.69 -2.30
C SER A 880 27.09 53.27 -0.91
N GLN A 881 28.39 53.32 -0.59
CA GLN A 881 28.86 53.10 0.78
C GLN A 881 28.28 54.11 1.78
N ARG A 882 27.90 55.29 1.28
CA ARG A 882 27.27 56.40 2.03
C ARG A 882 25.75 56.26 2.17
N ALA A 883 25.11 55.33 1.44
CA ALA A 883 23.68 55.10 1.56
C ALA A 883 23.38 54.39 2.89
N ASP A 884 22.40 54.91 3.64
CA ASP A 884 22.07 54.43 4.97
C ASP A 884 20.55 54.28 5.13
N VAL A 885 20.10 53.24 5.84
CA VAL A 885 18.68 52.94 6.03
C VAL A 885 17.95 54.07 6.76
N ARG A 886 18.64 54.80 7.64
CA ARG A 886 18.09 56.00 8.31
C ARG A 886 17.65 57.05 7.30
N MET A 887 18.43 57.29 6.24
CA MET A 887 18.06 58.22 5.16
C MET A 887 16.81 57.76 4.41
N TRP A 888 16.61 56.45 4.25
CA TRP A 888 15.43 55.89 3.58
C TRP A 888 14.17 56.07 4.43
N VAL A 889 14.26 55.76 5.74
CA VAL A 889 13.18 55.96 6.71
C VAL A 889 12.84 57.44 6.88
N GLU A 890 13.83 58.34 6.94
CA GLU A 890 13.61 59.80 6.96
C GLU A 890 12.84 60.28 5.71
N ARG A 891 13.15 59.77 4.51
CA ARG A 891 12.39 60.12 3.29
C ARG A 891 10.95 59.61 3.35
N LEU A 892 10.69 58.44 3.91
CA LEU A 892 9.34 57.92 4.14
C LEU A 892 8.56 58.77 5.17
N LYS A 893 9.21 59.19 6.27
CA LYS A 893 8.63 60.13 7.26
C LYS A 893 8.28 61.48 6.64
N ASN A 894 9.16 62.02 5.79
CA ASN A 894 8.90 63.25 5.05
C ASN A 894 7.70 63.12 4.10
N PHE A 895 7.55 61.99 3.39
CA PHE A 895 6.34 61.74 2.60
C PHE A 895 5.08 61.69 3.47
N TYR A 896 5.12 61.06 4.66
CA TYR A 896 3.98 60.98 5.58
C TYR A 896 3.55 62.35 6.12
N ALA A 897 4.52 63.24 6.38
CA ALA A 897 4.27 64.63 6.78
C ALA A 897 3.66 65.48 5.65
N MET A 898 4.02 65.20 4.38
CA MET A 898 3.52 65.92 3.20
C MET A 898 2.15 65.44 2.68
N LEU A 899 1.66 64.26 3.12
CA LEU A 899 0.37 63.71 2.67
C LEU A 899 -0.83 64.53 3.20
N PRO A 900 -1.77 64.96 2.34
CA PRO A 900 -2.98 65.68 2.76
C PRO A 900 -3.79 64.92 3.82
N LYS A 901 -4.39 65.64 4.78
CA LYS A 901 -5.18 65.05 5.87
C LYS A 901 -6.40 64.24 5.40
N GLY A 902 -6.88 64.47 4.17
CA GLY A 902 -7.99 63.72 3.56
C GLY A 902 -7.58 62.39 2.90
N ASP A 903 -6.30 62.16 2.59
CA ASP A 903 -5.84 60.91 1.96
C ASP A 903 -5.50 59.86 3.02
N GLN A 904 -6.53 59.37 3.72
CA GLN A 904 -6.38 58.33 4.74
C GLN A 904 -5.79 57.04 4.18
N ALA A 905 -6.12 56.68 2.93
CA ALA A 905 -5.64 55.45 2.29
C ALA A 905 -4.12 55.45 2.07
N SER A 906 -3.54 56.55 1.56
CA SER A 906 -2.09 56.67 1.43
C SER A 906 -1.40 56.79 2.79
N ARG A 907 -2.01 57.49 3.76
CA ARG A 907 -1.46 57.63 5.12
C ARG A 907 -1.36 56.27 5.81
N ALA A 908 -2.45 55.50 5.88
CA ALA A 908 -2.46 54.16 6.46
C ALA A 908 -1.48 53.20 5.74
N SER A 909 -1.42 53.27 4.40
CA SER A 909 -0.46 52.48 3.61
C SER A 909 0.99 52.78 4.01
N LEU A 910 1.35 54.07 4.12
CA LEU A 910 2.71 54.51 4.44
C LEU A 910 3.06 54.32 5.93
N GLU A 911 2.08 54.40 6.83
CA GLU A 911 2.23 54.07 8.25
C GLU A 911 2.58 52.59 8.44
N GLY A 912 1.86 51.69 7.75
CA GLY A 912 2.17 50.26 7.72
C GLY A 912 3.52 49.91 7.07
N VAL A 913 4.09 50.81 6.25
CA VAL A 913 5.47 50.70 5.74
C VAL A 913 6.48 51.15 6.80
N LEU A 914 6.24 52.30 7.44
CA LEU A 914 7.12 52.85 8.46
C LEU A 914 7.29 51.86 9.61
N LEU A 915 6.19 51.35 10.19
CA LEU A 915 6.22 50.35 11.26
C LEU A 915 7.07 49.10 10.93
N ARG A 916 7.21 48.74 9.65
CA ARG A 916 8.04 47.62 9.20
C ARG A 916 9.50 48.01 8.98
N VAL A 917 9.79 49.18 8.42
CA VAL A 917 11.17 49.56 8.03
C VAL A 917 11.91 50.35 9.14
N GLU A 918 11.19 51.01 10.05
CA GLU A 918 11.78 51.82 11.13
C GLU A 918 12.76 51.04 12.02
N GLN A 919 12.48 49.77 12.33
CA GLN A 919 13.38 48.91 13.10
C GLN A 919 14.79 48.75 12.48
N PHE A 920 14.97 48.93 11.18
CA PHE A 920 16.29 48.94 10.54
C PHE A 920 17.02 50.30 10.67
N ALA A 921 16.32 51.37 11.06
CA ALA A 921 16.86 52.69 11.31
C ALA A 921 17.09 52.98 12.82
N GLU A 922 16.79 52.02 13.69
CA GLU A 922 16.90 52.16 15.15
C GLU A 922 18.05 51.35 15.77
N GLY A 923 18.56 51.85 16.90
CA GLY A 923 19.49 51.14 17.79
C GLY A 923 20.70 50.48 17.11
N GLN A 924 20.96 49.22 17.50
CA GLN A 924 22.06 48.44 16.96
C GLN A 924 21.79 47.91 15.54
N MET A 925 20.52 47.75 15.14
CA MET A 925 20.13 47.36 13.78
C MET A 925 20.61 48.38 12.74
N ALA A 926 20.45 49.68 13.03
CA ALA A 926 20.97 50.75 12.17
C ALA A 926 22.49 50.75 12.05
N TRP A 927 23.20 50.37 13.11
CA TRP A 927 24.65 50.21 13.04
C TRP A 927 25.05 48.98 12.22
N GLN A 928 24.41 47.83 12.43
CA GLN A 928 24.73 46.58 11.76
C GLN A 928 24.38 46.61 10.25
N TYR A 929 23.27 47.25 9.88
CA TYR A 929 22.73 47.26 8.51
C TYR A 929 22.86 48.60 7.76
N GLY A 930 23.33 49.66 8.41
CA GLY A 930 23.58 50.98 7.82
C GLY A 930 25.00 51.16 7.26
N ALA A 931 25.33 52.40 6.92
CA ALA A 931 26.62 52.80 6.35
C ALA A 931 27.78 52.63 7.34
N GLY A 932 28.97 52.26 6.83
CA GLY A 932 30.18 52.11 7.63
C GLY A 932 31.28 51.34 6.91
N ALA A 933 32.54 51.63 7.26
CA ALA A 933 33.73 51.02 6.65
C ALA A 933 33.85 49.51 6.93
N GLU A 934 33.30 49.04 8.06
CA GLU A 934 33.30 47.64 8.49
C GLU A 934 32.29 46.75 7.75
N SER A 935 31.53 47.30 6.78
CA SER A 935 30.57 46.52 6.00
C SER A 935 31.26 45.49 5.09
N VAL A 936 31.03 44.20 5.36
CA VAL A 936 31.55 43.11 4.53
C VAL A 936 30.92 43.10 3.12
N PRO A 937 31.65 42.66 2.08
CA PRO A 937 31.08 42.39 0.76
C PRO A 937 30.32 41.06 0.79
N VAL A 938 29.00 41.12 0.93
CA VAL A 938 28.16 39.90 1.04
C VAL A 938 28.24 39.00 -0.20
N GLU A 939 28.56 39.57 -1.36
CA GLU A 939 28.78 38.83 -2.60
C GLU A 939 29.98 37.86 -2.55
N ASP A 940 30.88 37.96 -1.57
CA ASP A 940 32.02 37.05 -1.41
C ASP A 940 31.81 35.98 -0.30
N LEU A 941 30.71 36.02 0.46
CA LEU A 941 30.50 35.08 1.57
C LEU A 941 30.37 33.61 1.09
N GLY A 942 30.96 32.67 1.84
CA GLY A 942 31.02 31.25 1.47
C GLY A 942 32.11 30.88 0.45
N LEU A 943 32.86 31.86 -0.08
CA LEU A 943 34.10 31.62 -0.82
C LEU A 943 35.27 31.46 0.19
N LEU A 944 35.33 30.30 0.84
CA LEU A 944 36.27 30.03 1.94
C LEU A 944 37.55 29.34 1.44
N GLY A 945 38.65 29.50 2.18
CA GLY A 945 39.96 28.95 1.82
C GLY A 945 40.79 29.84 0.87
N PRO A 946 41.80 29.28 0.19
CA PRO A 946 42.68 30.04 -0.72
C PRO A 946 41.94 30.58 -1.94
N ALA A 947 42.38 31.72 -2.48
CA ALA A 947 41.76 32.35 -3.65
C ALA A 947 41.73 31.47 -4.92
N GLU A 948 42.64 30.50 -5.04
CA GLU A 948 42.72 29.53 -6.14
C GLU A 948 41.74 28.34 -6.00
N ASP A 949 41.20 28.10 -4.81
CA ASP A 949 40.24 27.03 -4.50
C ASP A 949 39.16 27.52 -3.50
N PRO A 950 38.34 28.53 -3.86
CA PRO A 950 37.52 29.26 -2.89
C PRO A 950 36.11 28.65 -2.73
N TRP A 951 35.96 27.62 -1.89
CA TRP A 951 34.69 26.92 -1.61
C TRP A 951 34.51 26.65 -0.12
N GLY A 952 33.26 26.37 0.29
CA GLY A 952 32.92 26.07 1.68
C GLY A 952 31.43 26.25 1.99
N LEU A 953 31.11 26.13 3.27
CA LEU A 953 29.76 26.24 3.83
C LEU A 953 29.62 27.50 4.67
N LEU A 954 28.77 28.42 4.22
CA LEU A 954 28.32 29.57 5.00
C LEU A 954 26.98 29.24 5.67
N ILE A 955 26.87 29.47 6.97
CA ILE A 955 25.58 29.51 7.69
C ILE A 955 25.27 30.95 8.06
N VAL A 956 24.06 31.38 7.71
CA VAL A 956 23.51 32.67 8.09
C VAL A 956 22.36 32.42 9.09
N GLU A 957 22.64 32.58 10.38
CA GLU A 957 21.67 32.33 11.46
C GLU A 957 20.76 33.54 11.68
N GLY A 958 19.46 33.33 11.62
CA GLY A 958 18.45 34.34 11.90
C GLY A 958 18.27 34.65 13.38
N GLY A 959 18.37 33.64 14.24
CA GLY A 959 18.15 33.77 15.68
C GLY A 959 16.67 33.76 16.12
N ALA A 960 16.44 33.55 17.41
CA ALA A 960 15.14 33.77 18.06
C ALA A 960 14.98 35.22 18.56
N GLU A 961 16.11 35.96 18.62
CA GLU A 961 16.27 37.30 19.16
C GLU A 961 15.80 38.42 18.21
N MET A 962 15.50 38.06 16.95
CA MET A 962 15.15 38.98 15.87
C MET A 962 13.78 38.62 15.29
N ASP A 963 12.97 39.65 15.06
CA ASP A 963 11.62 39.52 14.50
C ASP A 963 11.59 38.81 13.14
N GLU A 964 10.46 38.19 12.82
CA GLU A 964 10.33 37.40 11.59
C GLU A 964 10.45 38.22 10.31
N TYR A 965 9.93 39.46 10.29
CA TYR A 965 9.97 40.32 9.09
C TYR A 965 11.40 40.73 8.70
N PRO A 966 12.25 41.24 9.62
CA PRO A 966 13.65 41.51 9.30
C PRO A 966 14.41 40.30 8.81
N LYS A 967 14.23 39.13 9.43
CA LYS A 967 14.86 37.88 8.98
C LYS A 967 14.43 37.51 7.56
N ALA A 968 13.13 37.52 7.27
CA ALA A 968 12.62 37.24 5.94
C ALA A 968 13.17 38.23 4.90
N ALA A 969 13.15 39.53 5.18
CA ALA A 969 13.64 40.58 4.27
C ALA A 969 15.15 40.47 3.99
N LEU A 970 15.97 40.23 5.02
CA LEU A 970 17.42 40.11 4.90
C LEU A 970 17.84 38.81 4.19
N LEU A 971 17.26 37.66 4.55
CA LEU A 971 17.58 36.39 3.89
C LEU A 971 17.11 36.39 2.43
N ALA A 972 15.96 36.99 2.12
CA ALA A 972 15.47 37.19 0.76
C ALA A 972 16.41 38.10 -0.07
N LEU A 973 16.87 39.22 0.52
CA LEU A 973 17.81 40.12 -0.16
C LEU A 973 19.19 39.47 -0.36
N LEU A 974 19.73 38.82 0.67
CA LEU A 974 21.04 38.16 0.63
C LEU A 974 21.07 37.05 -0.43
N SER A 975 20.08 36.16 -0.42
CA SER A 975 19.95 35.09 -1.42
C SER A 975 19.83 35.64 -2.84
N SER A 976 19.08 36.73 -3.04
CA SER A 976 18.95 37.39 -4.34
C SER A 976 20.26 38.04 -4.82
N VAL A 977 21.02 38.66 -3.91
CA VAL A 977 22.37 39.20 -4.23
C VAL A 977 23.31 38.08 -4.62
N LEU A 978 23.37 36.99 -3.83
CA LEU A 978 24.21 35.83 -4.09
C LEU A 978 23.86 35.12 -5.40
N TYR A 979 22.57 35.00 -5.71
CA TYR A 979 22.09 34.46 -6.99
C TYR A 979 22.56 35.32 -8.16
N PHE A 980 22.27 36.62 -8.15
CA PHE A 980 22.64 37.51 -9.26
C PHE A 980 24.16 37.70 -9.42
N ASP A 981 24.92 37.73 -8.32
CA ASP A 981 26.39 37.70 -8.36
C ASP A 981 26.89 36.42 -9.04
N SER A 982 26.34 35.26 -8.68
CA SER A 982 26.72 33.96 -9.25
C SER A 982 26.36 33.82 -10.73
N VAL A 983 25.23 34.39 -11.17
CA VAL A 983 24.87 34.50 -12.60
C VAL A 983 25.95 35.24 -13.39
N VAL A 984 26.50 36.33 -12.85
CA VAL A 984 27.56 37.10 -13.51
C VAL A 984 28.91 36.39 -13.40
N ARG A 985 29.26 35.82 -12.23
CA ARG A 985 30.45 34.98 -12.06
C ARG A 985 30.47 33.81 -13.05
N ARG A 986 29.34 33.15 -13.31
CA ARG A 986 29.27 32.08 -14.31
C ARG A 986 29.61 32.59 -15.73
N ARG A 987 29.22 33.82 -16.08
CA ARG A 987 29.63 34.47 -17.34
C ARG A 987 31.13 34.81 -17.35
N GLU A 988 31.68 35.27 -16.23
CA GLU A 988 33.12 35.47 -16.05
C GLU A 988 33.89 34.14 -16.19
N SER A 989 33.33 33.01 -15.71
CA SER A 989 33.95 31.68 -15.88
C SER A 989 34.04 31.23 -17.34
N LEU A 990 33.06 31.62 -18.18
CA LEU A 990 33.15 31.37 -19.63
C LEU A 990 34.27 32.17 -20.31
N ALA A 991 34.75 33.24 -19.67
CA ALA A 991 35.92 34.02 -20.10
C ALA A 991 37.24 33.54 -19.43
N GLY A 992 37.22 32.44 -18.67
CA GLY A 992 38.40 31.80 -18.08
C GLY A 992 38.57 31.96 -16.57
N ALA A 993 37.69 32.68 -15.88
CA ALA A 993 37.70 32.71 -14.41
C ALA A 993 37.30 31.35 -13.82
N LYS A 994 37.71 31.07 -12.57
CA LYS A 994 37.29 29.87 -11.83
C LYS A 994 36.47 30.28 -10.61
N PHE A 995 35.24 29.78 -10.55
CA PHE A 995 34.36 29.91 -9.40
C PHE A 995 33.65 28.56 -9.20
N PRO A 996 33.45 28.11 -7.95
CA PRO A 996 32.71 26.89 -7.68
C PRO A 996 31.21 27.04 -8.05
N PRO A 997 30.51 25.95 -8.34
CA PRO A 997 29.05 25.91 -8.34
C PRO A 997 28.48 26.39 -7.00
N MET A 998 27.30 27.01 -7.02
CA MET A 998 26.61 27.50 -5.82
C MET A 998 25.42 26.61 -5.48
N GLN A 999 25.19 26.36 -4.19
CA GLN A 999 23.93 25.83 -3.69
C GLN A 999 23.42 26.67 -2.50
N ILE A 1000 22.12 26.94 -2.45
CA ILE A 1000 21.48 27.70 -1.37
C ILE A 1000 20.38 26.85 -0.72
N PHE A 1001 20.45 26.68 0.61
CA PHE A 1001 19.45 26.01 1.42
C PHE A 1001 18.58 27.06 2.14
N PHE A 1002 17.27 26.96 1.98
CA PHE A 1002 16.26 27.83 2.59
C PHE A 1002 15.57 27.08 3.72
N GLU A 1003 15.93 27.37 4.97
CA GLU A 1003 15.22 26.93 6.17
C GLU A 1003 13.96 27.80 6.36
N GLU A 1004 12.86 27.22 6.87
CA GLU A 1004 11.52 27.84 6.87
C GLU A 1004 11.17 28.54 5.53
N ALA A 1005 11.40 27.86 4.40
CA ALA A 1005 11.34 28.45 3.06
C ALA A 1005 10.01 29.17 2.77
N ASN A 1006 8.90 28.69 3.34
CA ASN A 1006 7.60 29.35 3.32
C ASN A 1006 7.66 30.81 3.83
N LYS A 1007 8.37 31.08 4.93
CA LYS A 1007 8.50 32.44 5.51
C LYS A 1007 9.41 33.33 4.67
N VAL A 1008 10.55 32.80 4.21
CA VAL A 1008 11.54 33.57 3.42
C VAL A 1008 10.99 33.93 2.03
N LEU A 1009 10.28 33.02 1.38
CA LEU A 1009 9.81 33.19 -0.01
C LEU A 1009 8.47 33.94 -0.11
N THR A 1010 7.52 33.68 0.81
CA THR A 1010 6.16 34.30 0.78
C THR A 1010 5.98 35.46 1.75
N GLY A 1011 7.01 35.78 2.54
CA GLY A 1011 6.93 36.76 3.61
C GLY A 1011 6.03 36.35 4.78
N VAL A 1012 5.98 37.22 5.79
CA VAL A 1012 5.29 36.99 7.06
C VAL A 1012 4.21 38.04 7.32
N SER A 1013 3.12 37.62 7.96
CA SER A 1013 2.01 38.50 8.34
C SER A 1013 2.30 39.18 9.68
N GLY A 1014 2.56 40.49 9.66
CA GLY A 1014 2.66 41.30 10.88
C GLY A 1014 1.31 41.61 11.52
N ALA A 1015 1.30 42.00 12.80
CA ALA A 1015 0.11 42.27 13.61
C ALA A 1015 -0.77 43.46 13.15
N ALA A 1016 -0.41 44.12 12.05
CA ALA A 1016 -1.14 45.23 11.42
C ALA A 1016 -1.55 44.87 9.97
N ALA A 1017 -2.02 43.64 9.75
CA ALA A 1017 -2.68 43.23 8.52
C ALA A 1017 -4.20 43.40 8.67
N ASP A 1018 -4.78 44.33 7.91
CA ASP A 1018 -6.24 44.49 7.83
C ASP A 1018 -6.90 43.17 7.40
N GLN A 1019 -8.01 42.81 8.07
CA GLN A 1019 -8.79 41.60 7.77
C GLN A 1019 -9.51 41.62 6.40
N ASN A 1020 -9.32 42.67 5.60
CA ASN A 1020 -9.97 42.87 4.29
C ASN A 1020 -9.14 42.41 3.08
N VAL A 1021 -8.07 41.64 3.30
CA VAL A 1021 -7.32 40.99 2.21
C VAL A 1021 -8.09 39.77 1.74
N SER A 1022 -8.97 39.96 0.75
CA SER A 1022 -9.75 38.89 0.13
C SER A 1022 -8.85 37.84 -0.53
N ALA A 1023 -9.30 36.59 -0.51
CA ALA A 1023 -8.51 35.39 -0.80
C ALA A 1023 -7.86 35.32 -2.21
N GLY A 1024 -8.23 36.20 -3.14
CA GLY A 1024 -7.64 36.28 -4.48
C GLY A 1024 -6.31 37.03 -4.59
N SER A 1025 -5.63 37.32 -3.47
CA SER A 1025 -4.38 38.11 -3.46
C SER A 1025 -3.15 37.37 -2.90
N ALA A 1026 -3.27 36.05 -2.70
CA ALA A 1026 -2.14 35.17 -2.37
C ALA A 1026 -1.11 35.03 -3.51
N GLU A 1027 -1.40 35.55 -4.70
CA GLU A 1027 -0.57 35.38 -5.91
C GLU A 1027 0.67 36.30 -5.98
N GLN A 1028 0.75 37.39 -5.20
CA GLN A 1028 1.88 38.33 -5.26
C GLN A 1028 3.11 37.87 -4.45
N VAL A 1029 3.51 36.61 -4.65
CA VAL A 1029 4.89 36.19 -4.41
C VAL A 1029 5.77 36.88 -5.45
N SER A 1030 6.92 37.42 -5.04
CA SER A 1030 7.89 38.01 -5.97
C SER A 1030 8.27 37.01 -7.07
N GLU A 1031 7.87 37.33 -8.32
CA GLU A 1031 8.14 36.56 -9.54
C GLU A 1031 9.62 36.17 -9.68
N VAL A 1032 10.50 37.03 -9.15
CA VAL A 1032 11.94 36.86 -8.99
C VAL A 1032 12.31 35.46 -8.45
N PHE A 1033 11.69 34.98 -7.36
CA PHE A 1033 12.02 33.68 -6.79
C PHE A 1033 11.56 32.51 -7.67
N GLN A 1034 10.43 32.62 -8.36
CA GLN A 1034 10.03 31.60 -9.33
C GLN A 1034 11.00 31.55 -10.51
N THR A 1035 11.50 32.71 -10.97
CA THR A 1035 12.56 32.77 -11.99
C THR A 1035 13.85 32.09 -11.51
N PHE A 1036 14.25 32.26 -10.24
CA PHE A 1036 15.46 31.63 -9.71
C PHE A 1036 15.44 30.10 -9.78
N TRP A 1037 14.30 29.48 -9.46
CA TRP A 1037 14.13 28.03 -9.56
C TRP A 1037 14.02 27.52 -11.00
N ARG A 1038 13.46 28.32 -11.92
CA ARG A 1038 13.36 27.96 -13.35
C ARG A 1038 14.71 28.06 -14.09
N ASP A 1039 15.53 29.06 -13.74
CA ASP A 1039 16.76 29.38 -14.46
C ASP A 1039 18.06 28.98 -13.73
N GLY A 1040 18.05 28.73 -12.42
CA GLY A 1040 19.25 28.56 -11.60
C GLY A 1040 20.23 27.51 -12.13
N ARG A 1041 19.74 26.34 -12.57
CA ARG A 1041 20.55 25.27 -13.16
C ARG A 1041 21.39 25.74 -14.36
N LYS A 1042 20.89 26.67 -15.19
CA LYS A 1042 21.63 27.24 -16.35
C LYS A 1042 22.92 27.93 -15.91
N TYR A 1043 22.95 28.42 -14.67
CA TYR A 1043 24.06 29.15 -14.08
C TYR A 1043 24.90 28.32 -13.09
N GLN A 1044 24.64 27.01 -12.97
CA GLN A 1044 25.19 26.14 -11.91
C GLN A 1044 24.84 26.61 -10.49
N ILE A 1045 23.61 27.12 -10.32
CA ILE A 1045 23.04 27.50 -9.03
C ILE A 1045 21.93 26.50 -8.68
N PHE A 1046 22.06 25.82 -7.55
CA PHE A 1046 21.09 24.87 -7.04
C PHE A 1046 20.42 25.44 -5.79
N LEU A 1047 19.14 25.15 -5.62
CA LEU A 1047 18.29 25.82 -4.61
C LEU A 1047 17.46 24.74 -3.93
N HIS A 1048 17.58 24.66 -2.61
CA HIS A 1048 17.02 23.60 -1.81
C HIS A 1048 16.09 24.22 -0.78
N LEU A 1049 14.82 23.83 -0.79
CA LEU A 1049 13.81 24.35 0.13
C LEU A 1049 13.55 23.35 1.24
N ILE A 1050 13.42 23.85 2.47
CA ILE A 1050 13.05 23.09 3.65
C ILE A 1050 11.77 23.74 4.17
N ALA A 1051 10.65 23.02 4.09
CA ALA A 1051 9.33 23.57 4.37
C ALA A 1051 8.49 22.61 5.21
N GLN A 1052 7.66 23.15 6.10
CA GLN A 1052 6.69 22.35 6.85
C GLN A 1052 5.47 22.02 5.98
N THR A 1053 4.92 23.04 5.33
CA THR A 1053 3.68 22.97 4.54
C THR A 1053 3.98 23.20 3.06
N VAL A 1054 3.59 22.26 2.22
CA VAL A 1054 3.89 22.28 0.77
C VAL A 1054 2.98 23.26 0.03
N SER A 1055 1.70 23.27 0.37
CA SER A 1055 0.67 24.16 -0.18
C SER A 1055 0.86 25.64 0.17
N ALA A 1056 1.70 25.95 1.16
CA ALA A 1056 2.12 27.31 1.48
C ALA A 1056 3.26 27.81 0.56
N LEU A 1057 3.82 26.96 -0.30
CA LEU A 1057 4.85 27.34 -1.26
C LEU A 1057 4.23 27.81 -2.59
N PRO A 1058 4.89 28.71 -3.33
CA PRO A 1058 4.43 29.11 -4.65
C PRO A 1058 4.48 27.92 -5.62
N ALA A 1059 3.39 27.67 -6.36
CA ALA A 1059 3.23 26.47 -7.19
C ALA A 1059 4.38 26.26 -8.21
N GLY A 1060 4.96 27.34 -8.74
CA GLY A 1060 6.09 27.31 -9.67
C GLY A 1060 7.43 26.82 -9.06
N ILE A 1061 7.56 26.80 -7.74
CA ILE A 1061 8.82 26.43 -7.06
C ILE A 1061 8.91 24.92 -6.84
N LEU A 1062 7.85 24.28 -6.31
CA LEU A 1062 7.84 22.82 -6.11
C LEU A 1062 7.96 22.06 -7.45
N SER A 1063 7.27 22.56 -8.48
CA SER A 1063 7.32 22.00 -9.85
C SER A 1063 8.69 22.16 -10.54
N SER A 1064 9.51 23.10 -10.08
CA SER A 1064 10.89 23.28 -10.54
C SER A 1064 11.92 22.47 -9.74
N CYS A 1065 11.49 21.76 -8.69
CA CYS A 1065 12.35 20.84 -7.95
C CYS A 1065 12.23 19.43 -8.56
N ASN A 1066 13.20 19.00 -9.36
CA ASN A 1066 13.20 17.61 -9.86
C ASN A 1066 13.47 16.58 -8.75
N ASN A 1067 14.13 16.98 -7.66
CA ASN A 1067 14.41 16.11 -6.54
C ASN A 1067 13.50 16.44 -5.35
N GLY A 1068 13.04 15.42 -4.63
CA GLY A 1068 12.13 15.59 -3.50
C GLY A 1068 12.36 14.54 -2.41
N PHE A 1069 12.32 14.97 -1.15
CA PHE A 1069 12.36 14.14 0.06
C PHE A 1069 11.14 14.49 0.91
N PHE A 1070 10.18 13.58 0.92
CA PHE A 1070 8.86 13.77 1.54
C PHE A 1070 8.74 12.92 2.80
N PHE A 1071 8.53 13.60 3.92
CA PHE A 1071 8.33 13.01 5.25
C PHE A 1071 6.82 12.97 5.55
N GLN A 1072 6.45 12.49 6.75
CA GLN A 1072 5.04 12.46 7.16
C GLN A 1072 4.39 13.85 7.01
N THR A 1073 3.20 13.91 6.41
CA THR A 1073 2.40 15.13 6.26
C THR A 1073 0.97 14.88 6.73
N LYS A 1074 0.47 15.71 7.64
CA LYS A 1074 -0.93 15.61 8.11
C LYS A 1074 -1.92 16.25 7.13
N PHE A 1075 -1.57 17.40 6.55
CA PHE A 1075 -2.50 18.19 5.75
C PHE A 1075 -2.89 17.44 4.44
N PRO A 1076 -4.19 17.30 4.10
CA PRO A 1076 -4.60 16.56 2.91
C PRO A 1076 -4.08 17.15 1.60
N HIS A 1077 -4.14 18.48 1.46
CA HIS A 1077 -3.73 19.16 0.22
C HIS A 1077 -2.22 19.08 -0.03
N ASP A 1078 -1.40 19.07 1.04
CA ASP A 1078 0.03 18.80 0.93
C ASP A 1078 0.30 17.39 0.38
N ARG A 1079 -0.48 16.40 0.83
CA ARG A 1079 -0.36 15.02 0.32
C ARG A 1079 -0.72 14.94 -1.16
N ASP A 1080 -1.71 15.69 -1.63
CA ASP A 1080 -2.05 15.75 -3.06
C ASP A 1080 -0.91 16.32 -3.91
N LEU A 1081 -0.31 17.43 -3.47
CA LEU A 1081 0.84 18.04 -4.15
C LEU A 1081 2.08 17.12 -4.16
N ILE A 1082 2.28 16.34 -3.08
CA ILE A 1082 3.36 15.35 -3.00
C ILE A 1082 3.07 14.15 -3.91
N MET A 1083 1.84 13.64 -3.95
CA MET A 1083 1.43 12.53 -4.83
C MET A 1083 1.71 12.85 -6.30
N ALA A 1084 1.26 14.03 -6.76
CA ALA A 1084 1.55 14.51 -8.10
C ALA A 1084 3.07 14.59 -8.37
N HIS A 1085 3.86 15.12 -7.42
CA HIS A 1085 5.32 15.24 -7.55
C HIS A 1085 6.04 13.88 -7.62
N ILE A 1086 5.60 12.87 -6.88
CA ILE A 1086 6.22 11.52 -6.96
C ILE A 1086 5.78 10.73 -8.20
N GLY A 1087 4.80 11.23 -8.97
CA GLY A 1087 4.25 10.55 -10.15
C GLY A 1087 3.22 9.49 -9.77
N ARG A 1088 2.29 9.84 -8.88
CA ARG A 1088 1.17 9.00 -8.43
C ARG A 1088 -0.12 9.81 -8.42
N SER A 1089 -1.25 9.17 -8.71
CA SER A 1089 -2.54 9.87 -8.84
C SER A 1089 -2.98 10.50 -7.51
N GLU A 1090 -3.24 11.81 -7.49
CA GLU A 1090 -3.77 12.53 -6.33
C GLU A 1090 -5.28 12.27 -6.09
N LYS A 1091 -6.00 11.87 -7.15
CA LYS A 1091 -7.44 11.57 -7.19
C LYS A 1091 -7.70 10.16 -7.72
N GLY A 1092 -8.75 9.50 -7.23
CA GLY A 1092 -9.22 8.19 -7.72
C GLY A 1092 -8.91 7.01 -6.78
N VAL A 1093 -9.15 5.79 -7.28
CA VAL A 1093 -9.08 4.52 -6.52
C VAL A 1093 -7.65 3.96 -6.46
N VAL A 1094 -6.80 4.29 -7.44
CA VAL A 1094 -5.44 3.75 -7.60
C VAL A 1094 -4.42 4.65 -6.88
N ASN A 1095 -3.37 4.05 -6.28
CA ASN A 1095 -2.33 4.71 -5.49
C ASN A 1095 -2.79 5.32 -4.15
N THR A 1096 -4.01 5.00 -3.69
CA THR A 1096 -4.55 5.51 -2.42
C THR A 1096 -3.71 5.09 -1.21
N GLU A 1097 -3.03 3.96 -1.29
CA GLU A 1097 -2.09 3.42 -0.31
C GLU A 1097 -0.88 4.33 -0.08
N TYR A 1098 -0.36 5.02 -1.11
CA TYR A 1098 0.72 6.01 -0.95
C TYR A 1098 0.22 7.26 -0.21
N LYS A 1099 -1.01 7.72 -0.52
CA LYS A 1099 -1.65 8.87 0.13
C LYS A 1099 -2.00 8.59 1.60
N ARG A 1100 -2.37 7.35 1.94
CA ARG A 1100 -2.52 6.88 3.32
C ARG A 1100 -1.17 6.70 4.00
N TYR A 1101 -0.15 6.17 3.32
CA TYR A 1101 1.21 6.02 3.87
C TYR A 1101 1.89 7.36 4.18
N LEU A 1102 1.74 8.39 3.33
CA LEU A 1102 2.21 9.76 3.58
C LEU A 1102 1.73 10.34 4.93
N ALA A 1103 0.56 9.93 5.41
CA ALA A 1103 0.02 10.36 6.70
C ALA A 1103 0.62 9.61 7.91
N ARG A 1104 1.42 8.55 7.70
CA ARG A 1104 1.97 7.65 8.73
C ARG A 1104 3.45 7.25 8.52
N ILE A 1105 4.22 7.98 7.71
CA ILE A 1105 5.65 7.69 7.47
C ILE A 1105 6.43 7.72 8.79
N PRO A 1106 7.18 6.67 9.16
CA PRO A 1106 7.97 6.67 10.39
C PRO A 1106 8.99 7.82 10.46
N LYS A 1107 9.26 8.31 11.67
CA LYS A 1107 10.35 9.28 11.92
C LYS A 1107 11.69 8.72 11.40
N ARG A 1108 12.50 9.57 10.75
CA ARG A 1108 13.73 9.21 10.00
C ARG A 1108 13.52 8.39 8.72
N MET A 1109 12.30 8.24 8.23
CA MET A 1109 12.01 7.71 6.89
C MET A 1109 11.46 8.83 5.99
N SER A 1110 11.74 8.75 4.69
CA SER A 1110 11.25 9.68 3.67
C SER A 1110 11.06 8.99 2.33
N ILE A 1111 10.03 9.38 1.58
CA ILE A 1111 9.91 9.05 0.17
C ILE A 1111 10.86 9.99 -0.60
N ALA A 1112 11.86 9.41 -1.26
CA ALA A 1112 12.82 10.11 -2.10
C ALA A 1112 12.48 9.92 -3.58
N LYS A 1113 12.43 11.03 -4.33
CA LYS A 1113 12.23 11.09 -5.78
C LYS A 1113 13.44 11.81 -6.39
N LEU A 1114 14.10 11.18 -7.36
CA LEU A 1114 15.22 11.78 -8.12
C LEU A 1114 14.80 11.93 -9.60
N GLY A 1115 13.96 12.93 -9.87
CA GLY A 1115 13.19 13.12 -11.10
C GLY A 1115 13.98 13.61 -12.31
N TYR A 1116 15.20 13.12 -12.50
CA TYR A 1116 15.97 13.31 -13.74
C TYR A 1116 16.78 12.05 -14.06
N SER A 1117 16.46 11.44 -15.19
CA SER A 1117 17.19 10.36 -15.86
C SER A 1117 16.61 10.21 -17.28
N GLU A 1118 17.32 9.52 -18.17
CA GLU A 1118 16.82 9.11 -19.49
C GLU A 1118 15.96 7.83 -19.41
N ASP A 1119 16.13 7.02 -18.35
CA ASP A 1119 15.36 5.81 -18.10
C ASP A 1119 14.19 6.09 -17.15
N VAL A 1120 12.97 5.72 -17.55
CA VAL A 1120 11.75 5.81 -16.73
C VAL A 1120 11.88 4.93 -15.48
N ALA A 1121 12.53 3.77 -15.57
CA ALA A 1121 12.76 2.90 -14.41
C ALA A 1121 13.66 3.56 -13.35
N GLU A 1122 14.46 4.55 -13.72
CA GLU A 1122 15.25 5.38 -12.79
C GLU A 1122 14.48 6.55 -12.16
N LEU A 1123 13.26 6.84 -12.61
CA LEU A 1123 12.42 7.92 -12.08
C LEU A 1123 11.50 7.47 -10.94
N GLU A 1124 11.24 6.16 -10.77
CA GLU A 1124 10.35 5.67 -9.70
C GLU A 1124 10.81 6.10 -8.29
N PRO A 1125 9.88 6.42 -7.37
CA PRO A 1125 10.18 6.86 -6.02
C PRO A 1125 10.69 5.72 -5.15
N MET A 1126 11.59 6.04 -4.21
CA MET A 1126 12.24 5.09 -3.31
C MET A 1126 11.89 5.46 -1.86
N LEU A 1127 11.68 4.49 -0.98
CA LEU A 1127 11.58 4.74 0.46
C LEU A 1127 12.96 4.60 1.09
N VAL A 1128 13.42 5.65 1.78
CA VAL A 1128 14.79 5.73 2.32
C VAL A 1128 14.82 6.26 3.74
N SER A 1129 15.87 5.90 4.47
CA SER A 1129 16.25 6.53 5.74
C SER A 1129 17.46 7.45 5.54
N PRO A 1130 17.30 8.79 5.59
CA PRO A 1130 18.41 9.72 5.45
C PRO A 1130 19.46 9.54 6.56
N LEU A 1131 20.74 9.57 6.17
CA LEU A 1131 21.86 9.44 7.10
C LEU A 1131 22.06 10.75 7.89
N MET A 1132 22.31 10.62 9.19
CA MET A 1132 22.67 11.77 10.03
C MET A 1132 24.15 12.11 9.88
N VAL A 1133 24.47 13.40 9.73
CA VAL A 1133 25.86 13.87 9.75
C VAL A 1133 26.35 13.95 11.21
N PRO A 1134 27.46 13.30 11.58
CA PRO A 1134 27.99 13.38 12.94
C PRO A 1134 28.58 14.77 13.23
N GLY A 1135 28.27 15.31 14.40
CA GLY A 1135 28.78 16.59 14.89
C GLY A 1135 27.95 17.10 16.08
N SER A 1136 28.60 17.65 17.10
CA SER A 1136 27.95 18.33 18.22
C SER A 1136 27.66 19.79 17.88
N GLU A 1137 26.57 20.34 18.42
CA GLU A 1137 26.31 21.78 18.34
C GLU A 1137 27.39 22.55 19.12
N PRO A 1138 28.06 23.54 18.49
CA PRO A 1138 29.07 24.35 19.17
C PRO A 1138 28.41 25.39 20.07
N SER A 1139 29.16 25.83 21.09
CA SER A 1139 28.78 27.00 21.90
C SER A 1139 29.22 28.31 21.25
N ASP A 1140 28.60 29.43 21.63
CA ASP A 1140 29.01 30.78 21.18
C ASP A 1140 30.50 31.08 21.43
N GLN A 1141 31.04 30.59 22.55
CA GLN A 1141 32.46 30.72 22.88
C GLN A 1141 33.35 29.91 21.93
N GLU A 1142 32.89 28.74 21.48
CA GLU A 1142 33.59 27.90 20.50
C GLU A 1142 33.54 28.50 19.10
N ILE A 1143 32.41 29.08 18.69
CA ILE A 1143 32.26 29.83 17.44
C ILE A 1143 33.27 30.98 17.42
N LEU A 1144 33.34 31.78 18.50
CA LEU A 1144 34.32 32.86 18.65
C LEU A 1144 35.78 32.36 18.65
N ALA A 1145 36.06 31.25 19.33
CA ALA A 1145 37.42 30.71 19.42
C ALA A 1145 37.95 30.17 18.08
N ARG A 1146 37.07 29.59 17.24
CA ARG A 1146 37.48 29.01 15.94
C ARG A 1146 37.44 30.02 14.79
N LEU A 1147 36.42 30.87 14.73
CA LEU A 1147 36.19 31.77 13.61
C LEU A 1147 36.59 33.23 13.90
N GLY A 1148 36.74 33.60 15.17
CA GLY A 1148 36.98 34.98 15.61
C GLY A 1148 35.69 35.78 15.81
N PRO A 1149 35.77 37.09 16.14
CA PRO A 1149 34.60 37.97 16.27
C PRO A 1149 34.12 38.60 14.94
N TYR A 1150 34.97 38.64 13.90
CA TYR A 1150 34.68 39.25 12.59
C TYR A 1150 35.09 38.37 11.40
#